data_AF-A0A9X0WJ06-F1
#
_entry.id   AF-A0A9X0WJ06-F1
#
_cell.length_a   1.000
_cell.length_b   1.000
_cell.length_c   1.000
_cell.angle_alpha   90.00
_cell.angle_beta   90.00
_cell.angle_gamma   90.00
#
_symmetry.space_group_name_H-M   'P 1'
#
loop_
_entity.id
_entity.type
_entity.pdbx_description
1 polymer ?
#
loop_
_entity_poly.entity_id
_entity_poly.type
_entity_poly.pdbx_seq_one_letter_code
_entity_poly.pdbx_strand_id
1 'polypeptide(L)'
;MSDAIQSPLTDDIKTQLTELIDRIRYYASWSNHSGATEIANYSRQCLELDPDCQERIDQARVQGQADGELLTRFYRFGSKFGKDCLKRSDYRQALADLNRDHPSLVKRAEQNVNKGMLAKKKYLAAQKRKDAGQPVSKVRMPAPVQPNHSATALPEPSRQNLTAEKTDTATLHPRDLRAQAASAHWQLMIDETGSSFGPEASGLHVDDRQLGRFVGLLIPQPQAGLQPLPKGWHAVEQGEIDEIDRVIQAVLDAPVGVLGITMLQLPEAPGERWVFGVIRLIDLVLRLMPLDGPTALEVLIENRGSFKGQAQWPAVAEQARLRLADAYPDRARAIELRIRIITKHDSPYNGYVDALAYIASGASEHSRACLNASGLPGTCLIDGDAETIARALEWMDRGRTLDGRDWTTLLAQPDAEQPSSLVNTLLERLGATACHDTALWRRYLDHVTGHFDSRNLDLKLLGRQVVWLERWMPVDQKLPPTLRLLWLTSNLARANHLGQTEQPWVEEMRQLANRLMEEDARLVCRAELNLAVTATNRYDFEQAGEALRRWNPTAASSGGKMRGLLRKLLGDSDAEETASPKSTAGLRYWGQVRSSLGQHRAFMGDPAGAVAFFDEALESFGALSDPESARRESRQTQTYRAIALMDDMACDGARVRAAVEAVTGPMPQALERLAASIDHDDKYAHHLALRWLVHRPDADLARHYLDRRDDWSEAEGHPWPLIQLYRALLLHPDDPAAARERAVDGARLAEDGANGPVVHLIGACIRAVAVGWGEPWEGNETVLRRLESDLPLAHARIAHIRAALCKPLAPLDLLREVLPFNFR
;
A
#
# COMPACT_ATOMS: atom_id res chain seq x y z
N MET A 1 -32.87 -59.67 23.09
CA MET A 1 -31.45 -60.06 23.13
C MET A 1 -30.68 -58.83 22.70
N SER A 2 -30.60 -57.80 23.52
CA SER A 2 -29.83 -57.68 24.78
C SER A 2 -28.34 -57.85 24.54
N ASP A 3 -27.65 -56.73 24.75
CA ASP A 3 -26.25 -56.58 25.18
C ASP A 3 -25.16 -56.84 24.13
N ALA A 4 -24.97 -55.86 23.24
CA ALA A 4 -23.63 -55.55 22.76
C ALA A 4 -22.85 -54.97 23.95
N ILE A 5 -22.01 -55.81 24.52
CA ILE A 5 -21.09 -55.54 25.62
C ILE A 5 -20.21 -54.35 25.22
N GLN A 6 -20.55 -53.13 25.69
CA GLN A 6 -19.57 -52.06 25.85
C GLN A 6 -18.56 -52.57 26.87
N SER A 7 -17.42 -53.07 26.38
CA SER A 7 -16.27 -53.33 27.25
C SER A 7 -15.95 -52.00 27.95
N PRO A 8 -15.96 -51.92 29.29
CA PRO A 8 -15.62 -50.68 29.96
C PRO A 8 -14.19 -50.32 29.55
N LEU A 9 -14.02 -49.09 29.02
CA LEU A 9 -12.69 -48.52 28.76
C LEU A 9 -11.82 -48.75 29.99
N THR A 10 -10.63 -49.31 29.80
CA THR A 10 -9.68 -49.50 30.89
C THR A 10 -9.35 -48.14 31.51
N ASP A 11 -9.03 -48.11 32.81
CA ASP A 11 -8.75 -46.84 33.50
C ASP A 11 -7.57 -46.06 32.87
N ASP A 12 -6.66 -46.77 32.20
CA ASP A 12 -5.57 -46.19 31.40
C ASP A 12 -6.10 -45.45 30.15
N ILE A 13 -7.01 -46.06 29.37
CA ILE A 13 -7.61 -45.41 28.20
C ILE A 13 -8.47 -44.20 28.60
N LYS A 14 -9.22 -44.29 29.72
CA LYS A 14 -9.99 -43.15 30.24
C LYS A 14 -9.09 -41.97 30.63
N THR A 15 -7.92 -42.26 31.21
CA THR A 15 -6.93 -41.25 31.59
C THR A 15 -6.35 -40.58 30.35
N GLN A 16 -5.89 -41.37 29.38
CA GLN A 16 -5.35 -40.86 28.10
C GLN A 16 -6.39 -40.02 27.33
N LEU A 17 -7.64 -40.49 27.25
CA LEU A 17 -8.72 -39.76 26.59
C LEU A 17 -9.03 -38.43 27.28
N THR A 18 -8.94 -38.38 28.62
CA THR A 18 -9.12 -37.13 29.39
C THR A 18 -7.99 -36.15 29.10
N GLU A 19 -6.74 -36.61 29.08
CA GLU A 19 -5.59 -35.76 28.73
C GLU A 19 -5.70 -35.18 27.32
N LEU A 20 -6.12 -35.99 26.34
CA LEU A 20 -6.30 -35.54 24.95
C LEU A 20 -7.45 -34.52 24.83
N ILE A 21 -8.57 -34.72 25.53
CA ILE A 21 -9.68 -33.77 25.59
C ILE A 21 -9.24 -32.45 26.25
N ASP A 22 -8.45 -32.49 27.31
CA ASP A 22 -7.89 -31.29 27.94
C ASP A 22 -6.94 -30.56 27.00
N ARG A 23 -6.17 -31.28 26.17
CA ARG A 23 -5.36 -30.68 25.10
C ARG A 23 -6.24 -30.01 24.03
N ILE A 24 -7.33 -30.65 23.59
CA ILE A 24 -8.29 -30.05 22.64
C ILE A 24 -8.82 -28.73 23.20
N ARG A 25 -9.28 -28.72 24.45
CA ARG A 25 -9.74 -27.51 25.12
C ARG A 25 -8.65 -26.44 25.21
N TYR A 26 -7.44 -26.83 25.58
CA TYR A 26 -6.29 -25.93 25.63
C TYR A 26 -6.01 -25.26 24.28
N TYR A 27 -5.95 -26.02 23.20
CA TYR A 27 -5.65 -25.47 21.86
C TYR A 27 -6.84 -24.71 21.26
N ALA A 28 -8.08 -25.06 21.61
CA ALA A 28 -9.27 -24.30 21.23
C ALA A 28 -9.34 -22.91 21.86
N SER A 29 -8.61 -22.66 22.95
CA SER A 29 -8.46 -21.32 23.54
C SER A 29 -7.46 -20.41 22.83
N TRP A 30 -6.87 -20.86 21.74
CA TRP A 30 -5.95 -20.09 20.90
C TRP A 30 -6.66 -19.69 19.60
N SER A 31 -6.52 -18.44 19.16
CA SER A 31 -7.17 -17.92 17.96
C SER A 31 -6.34 -18.10 16.66
N ASN A 32 -5.28 -18.91 16.70
CA ASN A 32 -4.36 -19.08 15.57
C ASN A 32 -4.53 -20.44 14.86
N HIS A 33 -4.03 -20.54 13.62
CA HIS A 33 -4.11 -21.76 12.80
C HIS A 33 -3.46 -22.98 13.50
N SER A 34 -2.46 -22.75 14.36
CA SER A 34 -1.82 -23.85 15.11
C SER A 34 -2.76 -24.53 16.10
N GLY A 35 -3.74 -23.79 16.66
CA GLY A 35 -4.78 -24.35 17.50
C GLY A 35 -5.70 -25.29 16.73
N ALA A 36 -6.11 -24.92 15.51
CA ALA A 36 -6.99 -25.73 14.67
C ALA A 36 -6.36 -27.08 14.28
N THR A 37 -5.08 -27.09 13.92
CA THR A 37 -4.35 -28.31 13.56
C THR A 37 -4.19 -29.26 14.75
N GLU A 38 -3.82 -28.75 15.92
CA GLU A 38 -3.69 -29.57 17.13
C GLU A 38 -5.05 -30.14 17.58
N ILE A 39 -6.13 -29.34 17.51
CA ILE A 39 -7.49 -29.83 17.77
C ILE A 39 -7.82 -31.01 16.86
N ALA A 40 -7.57 -30.91 15.55
CA ALA A 40 -7.86 -31.98 14.60
C ALA A 40 -7.05 -33.25 14.91
N ASN A 41 -5.77 -33.11 15.28
CA ASN A 41 -4.90 -34.24 15.63
C ASN A 41 -5.34 -34.93 16.92
N TYR A 42 -5.61 -34.17 17.98
CA TYR A 42 -6.09 -34.75 19.23
C TYR A 42 -7.50 -35.31 19.08
N SER A 43 -8.36 -34.70 18.26
CA SER A 43 -9.69 -35.25 17.94
C SER A 43 -9.57 -36.62 17.26
N ARG A 44 -8.62 -36.79 16.32
CA ARG A 44 -8.35 -38.08 15.69
C ARG A 44 -7.89 -39.13 16.70
N GLN A 45 -6.92 -38.78 17.57
CA GLN A 45 -6.42 -39.69 18.62
C GLN A 45 -7.52 -40.07 19.62
N CYS A 46 -8.39 -39.12 19.98
CA CYS A 46 -9.55 -39.39 20.81
C CYS A 46 -10.49 -40.41 20.15
N LEU A 47 -10.82 -40.23 18.86
CA LEU A 47 -11.70 -41.13 18.10
C LEU A 47 -11.08 -42.51 17.83
N GLU A 48 -9.75 -42.61 17.78
CA GLU A 48 -9.02 -43.88 17.69
C GLU A 48 -9.08 -44.67 19.02
N LEU A 49 -9.10 -43.98 20.16
CA LEU A 49 -9.21 -44.59 21.49
C LEU A 49 -10.66 -44.91 21.88
N ASP A 50 -11.60 -44.06 21.49
CA ASP A 50 -13.03 -44.19 21.75
C ASP A 50 -13.84 -43.53 20.61
N PRO A 51 -14.34 -44.32 19.64
CA PRO A 51 -15.11 -43.78 18.51
C PRO A 51 -16.36 -42.99 18.91
N ASP A 52 -16.90 -43.20 20.11
CA ASP A 52 -18.12 -42.55 20.60
C ASP A 52 -17.84 -41.21 21.34
N CYS A 53 -16.57 -40.77 21.45
CA CYS A 53 -16.21 -39.58 22.21
C CYS A 53 -16.40 -38.23 21.46
N GLN A 54 -17.03 -38.24 20.29
CA GLN A 54 -17.19 -37.05 19.42
C GLN A 54 -17.87 -35.88 20.15
N GLU A 55 -18.90 -36.16 20.94
CA GLU A 55 -19.60 -35.12 21.70
C GLU A 55 -18.68 -34.44 22.74
N ARG A 56 -17.78 -35.20 23.37
CA ARG A 56 -16.80 -34.68 24.34
C ARG A 56 -15.74 -33.81 23.67
N ILE A 57 -15.34 -34.16 22.45
CA ILE A 57 -14.43 -33.36 21.60
C ILE A 57 -15.08 -32.01 21.28
N ASP A 58 -16.33 -32.01 20.80
CA ASP A 58 -17.03 -30.79 20.41
C ASP A 58 -17.30 -29.87 21.61
N GLN A 59 -17.69 -30.45 22.75
CA GLN A 59 -17.81 -29.70 24.02
C GLN A 59 -16.46 -29.08 24.45
N ALA A 60 -15.36 -29.81 24.34
CA ALA A 60 -14.03 -29.29 24.68
C ALA A 60 -13.59 -28.14 23.75
N ARG A 61 -13.95 -28.19 22.46
CA ARG A 61 -13.70 -27.10 21.51
C ARG A 61 -14.47 -25.83 21.87
N VAL A 62 -15.78 -25.96 22.10
CA VAL A 62 -16.63 -24.82 22.48
C VAL A 62 -16.14 -24.21 23.80
N GLN A 63 -15.85 -25.05 24.80
CA GLN A 63 -15.34 -24.61 26.08
C GLN A 63 -13.97 -23.93 25.95
N GLY A 64 -13.08 -24.46 25.12
CA GLY A 64 -11.77 -23.84 24.87
C GLY A 64 -11.90 -22.48 24.21
N GLN A 65 -12.78 -22.32 23.22
CA GLN A 65 -13.05 -21.02 22.59
C GLN A 65 -13.53 -19.99 23.62
N ALA A 66 -14.49 -20.38 24.47
CA ALA A 66 -14.96 -19.55 25.56
C ALA A 66 -13.83 -19.18 26.55
N ASP A 67 -12.96 -20.13 26.90
CA ASP A 67 -11.78 -19.87 27.73
C ASP A 67 -10.84 -18.83 27.07
N GLY A 68 -10.67 -18.89 25.74
CA GLY A 68 -9.86 -17.94 24.97
C GLY A 68 -10.41 -16.50 24.99
N GLU A 69 -11.73 -16.35 24.86
CA GLU A 69 -12.42 -15.06 24.98
C GLU A 69 -12.26 -14.48 26.39
N LEU A 70 -12.41 -15.30 27.43
CA LEU A 70 -12.17 -14.92 28.82
C LEU A 70 -10.74 -14.43 29.03
N LEU A 71 -9.75 -15.18 28.51
CA LEU A 71 -8.33 -14.85 28.64
C LEU A 71 -7.92 -13.59 27.86
N THR A 72 -8.62 -13.24 26.78
CA THR A 72 -8.38 -12.03 26.00
C THR A 72 -8.65 -10.75 26.81
N ARG A 73 -9.65 -10.78 27.71
CA ARG A 73 -9.94 -9.67 28.62
C ARG A 73 -8.75 -9.32 29.52
N PHE A 74 -8.01 -10.33 29.98
CA PHE A 74 -6.83 -10.15 30.83
C PHE A 74 -5.65 -9.52 30.10
N TYR A 75 -5.43 -9.88 28.84
CA TYR A 75 -4.48 -9.17 27.98
C TYR A 75 -4.85 -7.68 27.83
N ARG A 76 -6.15 -7.39 27.58
CA ARG A 76 -6.65 -6.01 27.46
C ARG A 76 -6.49 -5.20 28.75
N PHE A 77 -6.63 -5.80 29.93
CA PHE A 77 -6.35 -5.12 31.19
C PHE A 77 -4.89 -4.64 31.26
N GLY A 78 -3.95 -5.53 30.94
CA GLY A 78 -2.52 -5.18 30.90
C GLY A 78 -2.20 -4.14 29.83
N SER A 79 -2.74 -4.30 28.62
CA SER A 79 -2.44 -3.41 27.48
C SER A 79 -3.06 -2.03 27.63
N LYS A 80 -4.21 -1.90 28.31
CA LYS A 80 -4.88 -0.62 28.53
C LYS A 80 -4.27 0.15 29.71
N PHE A 81 -4.06 -0.53 30.84
CA PHE A 81 -3.73 0.12 32.11
C PHE A 81 -2.29 -0.10 32.60
N GLY A 82 -1.48 -0.92 31.92
CA GLY A 82 -0.12 -1.22 32.37
C GLY A 82 -0.11 -1.81 33.79
N LYS A 83 0.91 -1.45 34.60
CA LYS A 83 1.02 -1.93 35.99
C LYS A 83 -0.14 -1.51 36.89
N ASP A 84 -0.86 -0.44 36.54
CA ASP A 84 -1.98 0.04 37.35
C ASP A 84 -3.19 -0.89 37.27
N CYS A 85 -3.26 -1.80 36.29
CA CYS A 85 -4.32 -2.82 36.24
C CYS A 85 -4.41 -3.62 37.56
N LEU A 86 -3.27 -3.95 38.18
CA LEU A 86 -3.20 -4.75 39.42
C LEU A 86 -3.85 -4.04 40.63
N LYS A 87 -4.00 -2.72 40.55
CA LYS A 87 -4.62 -1.89 41.60
C LYS A 87 -6.12 -1.69 41.39
N ARG A 88 -6.64 -1.97 40.18
CA ARG A 88 -8.04 -1.69 39.86
C ARG A 88 -8.97 -2.73 40.49
N SER A 89 -10.12 -2.26 40.96
CA SER A 89 -11.18 -3.11 41.53
C SER A 89 -11.78 -4.04 40.48
N ASP A 90 -11.98 -3.57 39.26
CA ASP A 90 -12.54 -4.37 38.15
C ASP A 90 -11.62 -5.52 37.70
N TYR A 91 -10.30 -5.34 37.73
CA TYR A 91 -9.33 -6.41 37.50
C TYR A 91 -9.36 -7.46 38.61
N ARG A 92 -9.32 -7.03 39.88
CA ARG A 92 -9.37 -7.94 41.03
C ARG A 92 -10.67 -8.73 41.07
N GLN A 93 -11.78 -8.06 40.77
CA GLN A 93 -13.09 -8.71 40.65
C GLN A 93 -13.07 -9.73 39.50
N ALA A 94 -12.59 -9.35 38.31
CA ALA A 94 -12.51 -10.28 37.19
C ALA A 94 -11.60 -11.49 37.47
N LEU A 95 -10.48 -11.29 38.18
CA LEU A 95 -9.59 -12.39 38.58
C LEU A 95 -10.21 -13.28 39.66
N ALA A 96 -10.95 -12.68 40.61
CA ALA A 96 -11.67 -13.43 41.64
C ALA A 96 -12.82 -14.24 41.04
N ASP A 97 -13.57 -13.65 40.10
CA ASP A 97 -14.61 -14.34 39.32
C ASP A 97 -13.99 -15.48 38.50
N LEU A 98 -12.86 -15.23 37.81
CA LEU A 98 -12.15 -16.28 37.09
C LEU A 98 -11.64 -17.39 38.03
N ASN A 99 -11.12 -17.06 39.21
CA ASN A 99 -10.65 -18.06 40.17
C ASN A 99 -11.80 -18.88 40.76
N ARG A 100 -12.98 -18.28 40.93
CA ARG A 100 -14.19 -18.97 41.37
C ARG A 100 -14.75 -19.88 40.29
N ASP A 101 -14.85 -19.38 39.06
CA ASP A 101 -15.59 -20.04 37.98
C ASP A 101 -14.68 -20.96 37.14
N HIS A 102 -13.38 -20.61 37.00
CA HIS A 102 -12.39 -21.31 36.16
C HIS A 102 -10.94 -21.26 36.75
N PRO A 103 -10.68 -21.88 37.91
CA PRO A 103 -9.38 -21.78 38.62
C PRO A 103 -8.16 -22.22 37.79
N SER A 104 -8.32 -23.18 36.88
CA SER A 104 -7.24 -23.66 36.00
C SER A 104 -6.73 -22.61 35.00
N LEU A 105 -7.50 -21.55 34.73
CA LEU A 105 -7.14 -20.49 33.78
C LEU A 105 -6.36 -19.33 34.42
N VAL A 106 -6.32 -19.24 35.75
CA VAL A 106 -5.74 -18.09 36.48
C VAL A 106 -4.29 -17.84 36.09
N LYS A 107 -3.44 -18.87 36.06
CA LYS A 107 -2.04 -18.74 35.67
C LYS A 107 -1.87 -18.19 34.25
N ARG A 108 -2.74 -18.60 33.32
CA ARG A 108 -2.74 -18.11 31.93
C ARG A 108 -3.25 -16.67 31.83
N ALA A 109 -4.25 -16.33 32.64
CA ALA A 109 -4.74 -14.96 32.75
C ALA A 109 -3.64 -14.02 33.23
N GLU A 110 -2.91 -14.38 34.28
CA GLU A 110 -1.76 -13.62 34.79
C GLU A 110 -0.67 -13.45 33.72
N GLN A 111 -0.34 -14.51 32.98
CA GLN A 111 0.60 -14.44 31.85
C GLN A 111 0.11 -13.45 30.76
N ASN A 112 -1.18 -13.47 30.44
CA ASN A 112 -1.76 -12.56 29.46
C ASN A 112 -1.75 -11.10 29.95
N VAL A 113 -2.03 -10.84 31.23
CA VAL A 113 -1.89 -9.50 31.81
C VAL A 113 -0.44 -9.04 31.68
N ASN A 114 0.54 -9.89 32.03
CA ASN A 114 1.96 -9.56 31.93
C ASN A 114 2.37 -9.20 30.49
N LYS A 115 1.93 -9.99 29.50
CA LYS A 115 2.14 -9.67 28.07
C LYS A 115 1.54 -8.32 27.69
N GLY A 116 0.30 -8.05 28.12
CA GLY A 116 -0.35 -6.76 27.91
C GLY A 116 0.40 -5.60 28.55
N MET A 117 0.88 -5.77 29.78
CA MET A 117 1.66 -4.76 30.50
C MET A 117 2.98 -4.43 29.78
N LEU A 118 3.68 -5.44 29.26
CA LEU A 118 4.88 -5.24 28.45
C LEU A 118 4.57 -4.49 27.16
N ALA A 119 3.48 -4.83 26.47
CA ALA A 119 3.03 -4.11 25.28
C ALA A 119 2.73 -2.63 25.58
N LYS A 120 2.02 -2.34 26.69
CA LYS A 120 1.76 -0.96 27.14
C LYS A 120 3.05 -0.22 27.48
N LYS A 121 4.00 -0.88 28.13
CA LYS A 121 5.31 -0.30 28.47
C LYS A 121 6.07 0.13 27.21
N LYS A 122 6.13 -0.73 26.18
CA LYS A 122 6.71 -0.40 24.87
C LYS A 122 6.01 0.79 24.21
N TYR A 123 4.67 0.80 24.21
CA TYR A 123 3.88 1.91 23.68
C TYR A 123 4.19 3.24 24.37
N LEU A 124 4.23 3.26 25.70
CA LEU A 124 4.57 4.47 26.46
C LEU A 124 6.01 4.93 26.22
N ALA A 125 6.95 4.00 26.06
CA ALA A 125 8.34 4.32 25.72
C ALA A 125 8.45 4.96 24.32
N ALA A 126 7.71 4.44 23.33
CA ALA A 126 7.63 5.01 22.00
C ALA A 126 7.00 6.41 21.99
N GLN A 127 5.87 6.58 22.70
CA GLN A 127 5.20 7.88 22.82
C GLN A 127 6.11 8.92 23.50
N LYS A 128 6.79 8.54 24.58
CA LYS A 128 7.73 9.44 25.27
C LYS A 128 8.84 9.96 24.36
N ARG A 129 9.35 9.14 23.42
CA ARG A 129 10.34 9.58 22.44
C ARG A 129 9.73 10.59 21.46
N LYS A 130 8.53 10.32 20.95
CA LYS A 130 7.80 11.23 20.06
C LYS A 130 7.56 12.59 20.72
N ASP A 131 7.06 12.59 21.95
CA ASP A 131 6.81 13.83 22.71
C ASP A 131 8.10 14.62 22.96
N ALA A 132 9.25 13.94 23.01
CA ALA A 132 10.58 14.54 23.12
C ALA A 132 11.21 14.91 21.76
N GLY A 133 10.50 14.75 20.64
CA GLY A 133 11.02 14.97 19.28
C GLY A 133 12.12 13.98 18.85
N GLN A 134 12.24 12.85 19.53
CA GLN A 134 13.23 11.81 19.25
C GLN A 134 12.63 10.72 18.33
N PRO A 135 13.46 10.06 17.48
CA PRO A 135 12.99 8.94 16.69
C PRO A 135 12.56 7.78 17.60
N VAL A 136 11.48 7.08 17.21
CA VAL A 136 10.90 6.00 18.01
C VAL A 136 11.89 4.83 18.21
N SER A 137 12.69 4.50 17.19
CA SER A 137 13.77 3.52 17.27
C SER A 137 15.13 4.22 17.13
N LYS A 138 16.15 3.68 17.81
CA LYS A 138 17.55 4.15 17.70
C LYS A 138 18.37 3.39 16.66
N VAL A 139 17.78 2.37 16.02
CA VAL A 139 18.43 1.60 14.96
C VAL A 139 18.82 2.52 13.82
N ARG A 140 20.00 2.27 13.25
CA ARG A 140 20.55 3.01 12.12
C ARG A 140 21.02 2.03 11.07
N MET A 141 20.71 2.36 9.82
CA MET A 141 21.26 1.65 8.67
C MET A 141 22.80 1.70 8.70
N PRO A 142 23.50 0.57 8.48
CA PRO A 142 24.95 0.54 8.46
C PRO A 142 25.51 1.34 7.27
N ALA A 143 26.69 1.94 7.43
CA ALA A 143 27.40 2.60 6.34
C ALA A 143 27.78 1.58 5.25
N PRO A 144 27.81 1.97 3.95
CA PRO A 144 28.21 1.06 2.87
C PRO A 144 29.61 0.48 3.13
N VAL A 145 29.75 -0.84 2.99
CA VAL A 145 31.03 -1.53 3.20
C VAL A 145 31.98 -1.18 2.04
N GLN A 146 33.15 -0.60 2.34
CA GLN A 146 34.19 -0.42 1.33
C GLN A 146 34.75 -1.79 0.90
N PRO A 147 34.90 -2.06 -0.41
CA PRO A 147 35.42 -3.34 -0.88
C PRO A 147 36.89 -3.51 -0.44
N ASN A 148 37.15 -4.52 0.39
CA ASN A 148 38.52 -4.96 0.71
C ASN A 148 39.13 -5.63 -0.53
N HIS A 149 39.90 -4.87 -1.31
CA HIS A 149 40.71 -5.41 -2.39
C HIS A 149 41.88 -6.20 -1.80
N SER A 150 41.79 -7.53 -1.81
CA SER A 150 42.95 -8.41 -1.61
C SER A 150 42.71 -9.75 -2.30
N ALA A 151 42.99 -9.82 -3.60
CA ALA A 151 43.35 -11.07 -4.27
C ALA A 151 44.15 -10.75 -5.54
N THR A 152 45.41 -11.15 -5.52
CA THR A 152 46.42 -11.03 -6.57
C THR A 152 45.99 -11.81 -7.82
N ALA A 153 45.95 -11.14 -8.97
CA ALA A 153 45.65 -11.76 -10.25
C ALA A 153 46.91 -12.40 -10.87
N LEU A 154 46.76 -13.61 -11.41
CA LEU A 154 47.62 -14.14 -12.48
C LEU A 154 46.75 -14.37 -13.72
N PRO A 155 47.25 -14.11 -14.95
CA PRO A 155 46.47 -14.25 -16.17
C PRO A 155 46.69 -15.60 -16.83
N GLU A 156 45.65 -16.18 -17.44
CA GLU A 156 45.61 -16.56 -18.86
C GLU A 156 44.28 -17.24 -19.25
N PRO A 157 43.94 -17.24 -20.57
CA PRO A 157 42.57 -17.16 -21.06
C PRO A 157 42.01 -18.52 -21.51
N SER A 158 40.70 -18.74 -21.37
CA SER A 158 39.83 -19.27 -22.44
C SER A 158 38.41 -19.60 -21.97
N ARG A 159 37.46 -19.31 -22.87
CA ARG A 159 36.00 -19.53 -22.86
C ARG A 159 35.19 -18.59 -21.96
N GLN A 160 34.57 -17.62 -22.62
CA GLN A 160 33.50 -16.77 -22.09
C GLN A 160 32.33 -17.65 -21.61
N ASN A 161 32.39 -18.06 -20.34
CA ASN A 161 31.18 -18.33 -19.59
C ASN A 161 30.57 -16.97 -19.25
N LEU A 162 29.33 -16.75 -19.66
CA LEU A 162 28.44 -15.67 -19.21
C LEU A 162 28.08 -15.80 -17.71
N THR A 163 29.06 -16.13 -16.87
CA THR A 163 28.91 -16.22 -15.43
C THR A 163 29.22 -14.85 -14.82
N ALA A 164 28.15 -14.21 -14.33
CA ALA A 164 28.16 -13.06 -13.44
C ALA A 164 29.01 -11.87 -13.92
N GLU A 165 28.39 -10.94 -14.65
CA GLU A 165 28.75 -9.54 -14.43
C GLU A 165 28.64 -9.30 -12.92
N LYS A 166 29.76 -8.93 -12.29
CA LYS A 166 29.82 -8.65 -10.85
C LYS A 166 28.75 -7.61 -10.54
N THR A 167 27.68 -8.02 -9.87
CA THR A 167 26.74 -7.10 -9.25
C THR A 167 27.55 -6.10 -8.44
N ASP A 168 27.34 -4.81 -8.66
CA ASP A 168 28.03 -3.78 -7.89
C ASP A 168 27.58 -3.86 -6.43
N THR A 169 28.36 -4.58 -5.62
CA THR A 169 28.05 -4.83 -4.21
C THR A 169 27.99 -3.55 -3.39
N ALA A 170 28.51 -2.43 -3.91
CA ALA A 170 28.42 -1.12 -3.26
C ALA A 170 26.97 -0.60 -3.16
N THR A 171 26.08 -1.05 -4.04
CA THR A 171 24.66 -0.65 -4.05
C THR A 171 23.77 -1.54 -3.19
N LEU A 172 24.24 -2.70 -2.78
CA LEU A 172 23.47 -3.67 -2.01
C LEU A 172 23.39 -3.28 -0.54
N HIS A 173 22.28 -3.65 0.11
CA HIS A 173 22.20 -3.54 1.56
C HIS A 173 23.31 -4.38 2.20
N PRO A 174 24.04 -3.89 3.23
CA PRO A 174 25.16 -4.64 3.81
C PRO A 174 24.79 -6.00 4.40
N ARG A 175 23.51 -6.25 4.67
CA ARG A 175 22.97 -7.55 5.14
C ARG A 175 22.29 -8.38 4.06
N ASP A 176 22.31 -7.94 2.80
CA ASP A 176 21.92 -8.78 1.67
C ASP A 176 22.87 -9.97 1.56
N LEU A 177 22.36 -11.17 1.31
CA LEU A 177 23.17 -12.37 1.16
C LEU A 177 24.25 -12.21 0.08
N ARG A 178 23.91 -11.54 -1.03
CA ARG A 178 24.80 -11.31 -2.17
C ARG A 178 25.94 -10.33 -1.84
N ALA A 179 25.80 -9.54 -0.79
CA ALA A 179 26.82 -8.60 -0.32
C ALA A 179 27.80 -9.23 0.69
N GLN A 180 27.54 -10.46 1.17
CA GLN A 180 28.42 -11.11 2.14
C GLN A 180 29.72 -11.62 1.49
N ALA A 181 30.77 -11.75 2.29
CA ALA A 181 31.97 -12.48 1.89
C ALA A 181 31.73 -14.00 1.94
N ALA A 182 32.38 -14.76 1.06
CA ALA A 182 32.31 -16.21 1.09
C ALA A 182 32.89 -16.77 2.41
N SER A 183 32.32 -17.88 2.89
CA SER A 183 32.81 -18.63 4.05
C SER A 183 32.71 -20.13 3.74
N ALA A 184 33.68 -20.90 4.24
CA ALA A 184 33.66 -22.35 4.15
C ALA A 184 32.58 -22.99 5.03
N HIS A 185 32.07 -22.27 6.03
CA HIS A 185 31.07 -22.76 6.97
C HIS A 185 30.04 -21.67 7.27
N TRP A 186 28.78 -22.01 7.07
CA TRP A 186 27.63 -21.15 7.33
C TRP A 186 26.62 -21.83 8.26
N GLN A 187 26.01 -21.02 9.11
CA GLN A 187 24.86 -21.42 9.90
C GLN A 187 23.68 -20.52 9.55
N LEU A 188 22.59 -21.12 9.06
CA LEU A 188 21.34 -20.42 8.78
C LEU A 188 20.35 -20.69 9.91
N MET A 189 19.96 -19.66 10.63
CA MET A 189 18.88 -19.74 11.62
C MET A 189 17.57 -19.25 11.01
N ILE A 190 16.47 -19.98 11.22
CA ILE A 190 15.15 -19.62 10.70
C ILE A 190 14.16 -19.52 11.86
N ASP A 191 13.43 -18.41 11.89
CA ASP A 191 12.28 -18.20 12.77
C ASP A 191 11.10 -17.60 11.98
N GLU A 192 9.90 -17.66 12.55
CA GLU A 192 8.67 -17.18 11.94
C GLU A 192 7.89 -16.15 12.77
N THR A 193 7.03 -15.41 12.10
CA THR A 193 6.01 -14.59 12.76
C THR A 193 4.68 -14.66 12.04
N GLY A 194 3.62 -14.21 12.70
CA GLY A 194 2.24 -14.31 12.21
C GLY A 194 1.50 -15.57 12.68
N SER A 195 0.24 -15.67 12.29
CA SER A 195 -0.68 -16.74 12.69
C SER A 195 -1.26 -17.53 11.52
N SER A 196 -1.31 -16.92 10.33
CA SER A 196 -1.97 -17.42 9.12
C SER A 196 -0.93 -17.97 8.15
N PHE A 197 -0.80 -19.29 8.14
CA PHE A 197 0.08 -20.03 7.24
C PHE A 197 -0.71 -20.99 6.33
N GLY A 198 -2.05 -21.02 6.41
CA GLY A 198 -2.89 -21.83 5.55
C GLY A 198 -3.37 -21.08 4.29
N PRO A 199 -4.40 -21.60 3.60
CA PRO A 199 -5.03 -20.95 2.45
C PRO A 199 -5.59 -19.55 2.77
N GLU A 200 -6.00 -19.32 4.03
CA GLU A 200 -6.51 -18.03 4.48
C GLU A 200 -5.49 -16.88 4.36
N ALA A 201 -4.21 -17.19 4.27
CA ALA A 201 -3.16 -16.19 4.10
C ALA A 201 -3.25 -15.46 2.75
N SER A 202 -3.81 -16.08 1.71
CA SER A 202 -3.93 -15.48 0.37
C SER A 202 -4.84 -14.24 0.32
N GLY A 203 -5.75 -14.10 1.29
CA GLY A 203 -6.64 -12.93 1.40
C GLY A 203 -6.09 -11.80 2.26
N LEU A 204 -4.86 -11.93 2.78
CA LEU A 204 -4.23 -10.94 3.67
C LEU A 204 -3.35 -9.96 2.90
N HIS A 205 -3.18 -8.76 3.44
CA HIS A 205 -2.23 -7.76 2.98
C HIS A 205 -0.83 -7.99 3.55
N VAL A 206 0.22 -7.49 2.89
CA VAL A 206 1.62 -7.59 3.37
C VAL A 206 1.84 -6.93 4.73
N ASP A 207 0.98 -5.98 5.11
CA ASP A 207 1.03 -5.30 6.41
C ASP A 207 0.22 -6.01 7.51
N ASP A 208 -0.52 -7.06 7.17
CA ASP A 208 -1.36 -7.76 8.14
C ASP A 208 -0.52 -8.51 9.16
N ARG A 209 -0.78 -8.25 10.44
CA ARG A 209 -0.08 -8.89 11.57
C ARG A 209 -0.29 -10.40 11.61
N GLN A 210 -1.40 -10.87 11.04
CA GLN A 210 -1.73 -12.29 10.99
C GLN A 210 -0.94 -13.02 9.91
N LEU A 211 -0.47 -12.34 8.87
CA LEU A 211 0.25 -12.96 7.75
C LEU A 211 1.50 -13.70 8.23
N GLY A 212 1.64 -14.97 7.85
CA GLY A 212 2.83 -15.76 8.11
C GLY A 212 4.04 -15.21 7.36
N ARG A 213 5.16 -15.04 8.08
CA ARG A 213 6.45 -14.58 7.54
C ARG A 213 7.57 -15.45 8.08
N PHE A 214 8.58 -15.70 7.24
CA PHE A 214 9.77 -16.47 7.57
C PHE A 214 10.97 -15.56 7.47
N VAL A 215 11.85 -15.59 8.48
CA VAL A 215 13.07 -14.80 8.49
C VAL A 215 14.26 -15.71 8.77
N GLY A 216 15.28 -15.58 7.93
CA GLY A 216 16.54 -16.30 8.00
C GLY A 216 17.69 -15.36 8.35
N LEU A 217 18.54 -15.80 9.27
CA LEU A 217 19.81 -15.15 9.63
C LEU A 217 20.97 -16.09 9.27
N LEU A 218 21.78 -15.70 8.30
CA LEU A 218 22.91 -16.44 7.78
C LEU A 218 24.22 -15.94 8.40
N ILE A 219 24.87 -16.79 9.19
CA ILE A 219 26.04 -16.45 10.03
C ILE A 219 27.27 -17.22 9.54
N PRO A 220 28.37 -16.55 9.14
CA PRO A 220 29.61 -17.24 8.79
C PRO A 220 30.34 -17.71 10.06
N GLN A 221 31.04 -18.84 9.96
CA GLN A 221 31.83 -19.40 11.05
C GLN A 221 33.35 -19.21 10.84
N PRO A 222 34.12 -18.94 11.92
CA PRO A 222 33.66 -18.76 13.31
C PRO A 222 32.99 -17.39 13.52
N GLN A 223 31.77 -17.43 14.08
CA GLN A 223 30.92 -16.33 14.58
C GLN A 223 31.33 -14.89 14.18
N ALA A 224 30.58 -14.29 13.27
CA ALA A 224 30.69 -12.92 12.74
C ALA A 224 30.55 -11.76 13.76
N GLY A 225 31.27 -11.77 14.88
CA GLY A 225 31.22 -10.67 15.86
C GLY A 225 29.91 -10.57 16.68
N LEU A 226 28.92 -11.43 16.42
CA LEU A 226 27.71 -11.52 17.24
C LEU A 226 28.03 -12.17 18.60
N GLN A 227 27.72 -11.44 19.67
CA GLN A 227 27.88 -11.93 21.04
C GLN A 227 26.70 -12.84 21.42
N PRO A 228 26.92 -13.95 22.13
CA PRO A 228 25.84 -14.80 22.64
C PRO A 228 24.82 -14.00 23.45
N LEU A 229 23.53 -14.15 23.15
CA LEU A 229 22.45 -13.57 23.95
C LEU A 229 22.17 -14.43 25.20
N PRO A 230 21.55 -13.86 26.25
CA PRO A 230 21.08 -14.63 27.40
C PRO A 230 20.21 -15.82 26.98
N LYS A 231 20.35 -16.95 27.66
CA LYS A 231 19.55 -18.15 27.37
C LYS A 231 18.06 -17.81 27.47
N GLY A 232 17.29 -18.15 26.44
CA GLY A 232 15.85 -17.92 26.38
C GLY A 232 15.43 -16.47 26.08
N TRP A 233 16.33 -15.65 25.53
CA TRP A 233 15.97 -14.31 25.07
C TRP A 233 14.85 -14.36 24.02
N HIS A 234 13.77 -13.60 24.24
CA HIS A 234 12.64 -13.42 23.31
C HIS A 234 12.19 -11.96 23.26
N ALA A 235 11.97 -11.43 22.05
CA ALA A 235 11.63 -10.04 21.80
C ALA A 235 10.27 -9.63 22.41
N VAL A 236 9.30 -10.55 22.43
CA VAL A 236 7.98 -10.32 23.04
C VAL A 236 8.09 -10.08 24.54
N GLU A 237 9.05 -10.73 25.21
CA GLU A 237 9.26 -10.66 26.65
C GLU A 237 10.09 -9.45 27.09
N GLN A 238 10.75 -8.76 26.15
CA GLN A 238 11.52 -7.57 26.45
C GLN A 238 10.61 -6.39 26.77
N GLY A 239 10.72 -5.81 27.97
CA GLY A 239 9.92 -4.64 28.36
C GLY A 239 10.48 -3.30 27.91
N GLU A 240 11.75 -3.26 27.48
CA GLU A 240 12.45 -2.05 27.05
C GLU A 240 12.70 -2.09 25.54
N ILE A 241 12.29 -1.03 24.84
CA ILE A 241 12.50 -0.92 23.39
C ILE A 241 13.98 -0.78 23.01
N ASP A 242 14.79 -0.22 23.91
CA ASP A 242 16.25 -0.07 23.73
C ASP A 242 16.98 -1.42 23.61
N GLU A 243 16.49 -2.46 24.29
CA GLU A 243 17.08 -3.79 24.21
C GLU A 243 16.84 -4.44 22.85
N ILE A 244 15.65 -4.23 22.28
CA ILE A 244 15.32 -4.70 20.92
C ILE A 244 16.17 -3.93 19.90
N ASP A 245 16.25 -2.59 20.03
CA ASP A 245 17.11 -1.75 19.18
C ASP A 245 18.58 -2.23 19.21
N ARG A 246 19.11 -2.55 20.40
CA ARG A 246 20.49 -3.06 20.57
C ARG A 246 20.71 -4.37 19.83
N VAL A 247 19.77 -5.31 19.92
CA VAL A 247 19.89 -6.63 19.28
C VAL A 247 19.80 -6.51 17.76
N ILE A 248 18.88 -5.69 17.24
CA ILE A 248 18.78 -5.44 15.80
C ILE A 248 20.01 -4.71 15.29
N GLN A 249 20.51 -3.69 16.01
CA GLN A 249 21.73 -2.98 15.61
C GLN A 249 22.93 -3.93 15.55
N ALA A 250 23.07 -4.86 16.49
CA ALA A 250 24.13 -5.86 16.46
C ALA A 250 24.07 -6.75 15.19
N VAL A 251 22.87 -7.09 14.69
CA VAL A 251 22.73 -7.78 13.40
C VAL A 251 23.19 -6.88 12.25
N LEU A 252 22.78 -5.61 12.25
CA LEU A 252 23.16 -4.66 11.19
C LEU A 252 24.66 -4.34 11.15
N ASP A 253 25.33 -4.39 12.30
CA ASP A 253 26.76 -4.12 12.42
C ASP A 253 27.63 -5.35 12.10
N ALA A 254 27.09 -6.56 12.28
CA ALA A 254 27.79 -7.82 12.06
C ALA A 254 27.81 -8.25 10.59
N PRO A 255 28.88 -8.89 10.06
CA PRO A 255 28.94 -9.47 8.72
C PRO A 255 28.09 -10.74 8.60
N VAL A 256 26.76 -10.57 8.66
CA VAL A 256 25.74 -11.62 8.54
C VAL A 256 24.77 -11.30 7.41
N GLY A 257 24.17 -12.33 6.82
CA GLY A 257 23.12 -12.20 5.82
C GLY A 257 21.73 -12.29 6.44
N VAL A 258 20.78 -11.48 5.97
CA VAL A 258 19.36 -11.56 6.34
C VAL A 258 18.55 -11.82 5.08
N LEU A 259 17.63 -12.79 5.16
CA LEU A 259 16.66 -13.06 4.09
C LEU A 259 15.29 -13.32 4.71
N GLY A 260 14.23 -12.74 4.18
CA GLY A 260 12.87 -13.04 4.61
C GLY A 260 11.89 -13.12 3.45
N ILE A 261 10.86 -13.95 3.65
CA ILE A 261 9.74 -14.15 2.71
C ILE A 261 8.42 -14.25 3.48
N THR A 262 7.31 -14.06 2.79
CA THR A 262 5.95 -14.15 3.34
C THR A 262 5.13 -15.24 2.66
N MET A 263 4.03 -15.62 3.31
CA MET A 263 3.07 -16.59 2.77
C MET A 263 2.42 -16.14 1.44
N LEU A 264 2.36 -14.83 1.16
CA LEU A 264 1.84 -14.30 -0.10
C LEU A 264 2.72 -14.66 -1.32
N GLN A 265 3.94 -15.09 -1.05
CA GLN A 265 4.98 -15.33 -2.06
C GLN A 265 5.14 -16.82 -2.35
N LEU A 266 4.32 -17.65 -1.71
CA LEU A 266 4.32 -19.09 -1.87
C LEU A 266 3.09 -19.49 -2.69
N PRO A 267 3.22 -20.45 -3.62
CA PRO A 267 2.08 -20.94 -4.37
C PRO A 267 0.98 -21.47 -3.45
N GLU A 268 -0.26 -21.39 -3.93
CA GLU A 268 -1.36 -22.13 -3.33
C GLU A 268 -1.18 -23.62 -3.65
N ALA A 269 -0.76 -24.38 -2.64
CA ALA A 269 -0.53 -25.81 -2.78
C ALA A 269 -1.24 -26.56 -1.64
N PRO A 270 -1.82 -27.75 -1.94
CA PRO A 270 -2.32 -28.63 -0.90
C PRO A 270 -1.15 -29.15 -0.05
N GLY A 271 -1.31 -29.16 1.28
CA GLY A 271 -0.30 -29.62 2.22
C GLY A 271 0.14 -28.54 3.21
N GLU A 272 1.20 -28.83 3.96
CA GLU A 272 1.68 -27.98 5.04
C GLU A 272 2.54 -26.82 4.52
N ARG A 273 1.89 -25.70 4.18
CA ARG A 273 2.55 -24.54 3.55
C ARG A 273 3.65 -23.91 4.41
N TRP A 274 3.65 -24.11 5.72
CA TRP A 274 4.77 -23.69 6.58
C TRP A 274 6.09 -24.37 6.17
N VAL A 275 6.07 -25.68 5.92
CA VAL A 275 7.24 -26.42 5.42
C VAL A 275 7.68 -25.89 4.06
N PHE A 276 6.72 -25.56 3.18
CA PHE A 276 7.05 -24.97 1.87
C PHE A 276 7.73 -23.60 2.00
N GLY A 277 7.32 -22.78 2.97
CA GLY A 277 7.98 -21.51 3.26
C GLY A 277 9.43 -21.71 3.70
N VAL A 278 9.68 -22.62 4.64
CA VAL A 278 11.04 -22.97 5.07
C VAL A 278 11.88 -23.48 3.90
N ILE A 279 11.34 -24.40 3.09
CA ILE A 279 12.02 -24.95 1.92
C ILE A 279 12.35 -23.85 0.90
N ARG A 280 11.41 -22.91 0.66
CA ARG A 280 11.62 -21.81 -0.28
C ARG A 280 12.71 -20.86 0.21
N LEU A 281 12.73 -20.54 1.50
CA LEU A 281 13.79 -19.74 2.09
C LEU A 281 15.15 -20.42 1.92
N ILE A 282 15.26 -21.72 2.20
CA ILE A 282 16.49 -22.51 1.99
C ILE A 282 16.92 -22.50 0.52
N ASP A 283 15.99 -22.69 -0.42
CA ASP A 283 16.26 -22.68 -1.87
C ASP A 283 16.85 -21.32 -2.32
N LEU A 284 16.31 -20.20 -1.83
CA LEU A 284 16.85 -18.87 -2.10
C LEU A 284 18.25 -18.68 -1.47
N VAL A 285 18.46 -19.09 -0.22
CA VAL A 285 19.79 -19.02 0.43
C VAL A 285 20.82 -19.81 -0.37
N LEU A 286 20.47 -21.04 -0.77
CA LEU A 286 21.34 -21.90 -1.56
C LEU A 286 21.73 -21.28 -2.89
N ARG A 287 20.90 -20.42 -3.50
CA ARG A 287 21.20 -19.73 -4.77
C ARG A 287 21.99 -18.44 -4.56
N LEU A 288 21.70 -17.69 -3.50
CA LEU A 288 22.21 -16.33 -3.28
C LEU A 288 23.51 -16.27 -2.47
N MET A 289 23.79 -17.27 -1.64
CA MET A 289 24.94 -17.27 -0.73
C MET A 289 26.28 -17.19 -1.50
N PRO A 290 27.26 -16.39 -1.08
CA PRO A 290 28.58 -16.36 -1.71
C PRO A 290 29.34 -17.67 -1.48
N LEU A 291 30.06 -18.15 -2.49
CA LEU A 291 30.89 -19.35 -2.43
C LEU A 291 32.27 -19.07 -3.03
N ASP A 292 33.31 -19.66 -2.44
CA ASP A 292 34.68 -19.63 -2.95
C ASP A 292 35.36 -21.02 -2.89
N GLY A 293 34.54 -22.08 -2.80
CA GLY A 293 35.00 -23.47 -2.66
C GLY A 293 33.98 -24.36 -1.94
N PRO A 294 34.41 -25.58 -1.53
CA PRO A 294 33.60 -26.49 -0.72
C PRO A 294 33.12 -25.79 0.56
N THR A 295 31.82 -25.87 0.81
CA THR A 295 31.12 -25.08 1.82
C THR A 295 30.10 -25.95 2.56
N ALA A 296 30.15 -25.93 3.89
CA ALA A 296 29.14 -26.57 4.74
C ALA A 296 28.08 -25.55 5.16
N LEU A 297 26.80 -25.88 4.98
CA LEU A 297 25.64 -25.11 5.42
C LEU A 297 24.83 -25.92 6.42
N GLU A 298 24.80 -25.47 7.68
CA GLU A 298 23.91 -26.00 8.71
C GLU A 298 22.69 -25.09 8.87
N VAL A 299 21.49 -25.63 8.62
CA VAL A 299 20.21 -24.95 8.80
C VAL A 299 19.60 -25.37 10.12
N LEU A 300 19.32 -24.39 10.98
CA LEU A 300 18.68 -24.55 12.28
C LEU A 300 17.31 -23.88 12.23
N ILE A 301 16.25 -24.67 12.40
CA ILE A 301 14.87 -24.18 12.37
C ILE A 301 14.31 -24.25 13.79
N GLU A 302 13.84 -23.13 14.33
CA GLU A 302 13.12 -23.15 15.60
C GLU A 302 11.86 -24.02 15.47
N ASN A 303 11.69 -24.99 16.38
CA ASN A 303 10.49 -25.82 16.36
C ASN A 303 9.27 -24.99 16.79
N ARG A 304 8.35 -24.75 15.86
CA ARG A 304 7.01 -24.32 16.23
C ARG A 304 6.40 -25.41 17.12
N GLY A 305 6.06 -25.09 18.37
CA GLY A 305 5.58 -26.09 19.36
C GLY A 305 4.31 -26.88 19.01
N SER A 306 3.78 -26.71 17.79
CA SER A 306 2.63 -27.40 17.16
C SER A 306 3.00 -28.15 15.86
N PHE A 307 4.26 -28.09 15.44
CA PHE A 307 4.74 -28.84 14.28
C PHE A 307 5.14 -30.25 14.75
N LYS A 308 4.30 -31.23 14.43
CA LYS A 308 4.60 -32.66 14.55
C LYS A 308 4.79 -33.33 13.19
N GLY A 309 4.98 -32.54 12.13
CA GLY A 309 5.15 -33.06 10.77
C GLY A 309 6.35 -34.01 10.69
N GLN A 310 6.14 -35.20 10.13
CA GLN A 310 7.18 -36.17 9.77
C GLN A 310 8.06 -35.69 8.60
N ALA A 311 8.34 -34.38 8.50
CA ALA A 311 9.26 -33.88 7.50
C ALA A 311 10.62 -34.52 7.76
N GLN A 312 11.02 -35.43 6.87
CA GLN A 312 12.35 -36.02 6.92
C GLN A 312 13.33 -34.97 6.42
N TRP A 313 13.77 -34.07 7.31
CA TRP A 313 14.70 -33.00 6.98
C TRP A 313 15.97 -33.45 6.24
N PRO A 314 16.53 -34.65 6.49
CA PRO A 314 17.58 -35.19 5.63
C PRO A 314 17.15 -35.39 4.17
N ALA A 315 15.93 -35.89 3.92
CA ALA A 315 15.38 -36.02 2.57
C ALA A 315 15.11 -34.64 1.94
N VAL A 316 14.65 -33.67 2.73
CA VAL A 316 14.48 -32.27 2.27
C VAL A 316 15.82 -31.67 1.87
N ALA A 317 16.89 -31.92 2.62
CA ALA A 317 18.23 -31.46 2.29
C ALA A 317 18.73 -32.06 0.97
N GLU A 318 18.61 -33.37 0.77
CA GLU A 318 18.99 -34.01 -0.51
C GLU A 318 18.13 -33.50 -1.67
N GLN A 319 16.83 -33.32 -1.48
CA GLN A 319 15.95 -32.80 -2.52
C GLN A 319 16.29 -31.34 -2.88
N ALA A 320 16.61 -30.50 -1.89
CA ALA A 320 17.06 -29.13 -2.13
C ALA A 320 18.37 -29.10 -2.92
N ARG A 321 19.31 -29.99 -2.58
CA ARG A 321 20.58 -30.13 -3.29
C ARG A 321 20.41 -30.67 -4.71
N LEU A 322 19.47 -31.60 -4.93
CA LEU A 322 19.12 -32.11 -6.26
C LEU A 322 18.51 -31.01 -7.14
N ARG A 323 17.53 -30.26 -6.63
CA ARG A 323 16.94 -29.11 -7.33
C ARG A 323 18.01 -28.06 -7.65
N LEU A 324 18.92 -27.80 -6.71
CA LEU A 324 20.05 -26.91 -6.94
C LEU A 324 20.97 -27.49 -8.01
N ALA A 325 21.22 -28.79 -8.06
CA ALA A 325 22.10 -29.42 -9.06
C ALA A 325 21.53 -29.35 -10.48
N ASP A 326 20.20 -29.41 -10.64
CA ASP A 326 19.54 -29.25 -11.93
C ASP A 326 19.76 -27.86 -12.54
N ALA A 327 19.94 -26.83 -11.70
CA ALA A 327 20.17 -25.45 -12.14
C ALA A 327 21.66 -25.02 -12.05
N TYR A 328 22.37 -25.51 -11.04
CA TYR A 328 23.73 -25.13 -10.67
C TYR A 328 24.53 -26.37 -10.22
N PRO A 329 24.93 -27.26 -11.14
CA PRO A 329 25.56 -28.53 -10.79
C PRO A 329 26.86 -28.36 -10.01
N ASP A 330 27.70 -27.40 -10.38
CA ASP A 330 28.97 -27.15 -9.68
C ASP A 330 28.74 -26.52 -8.29
N ARG A 331 27.75 -25.64 -8.17
CA ARG A 331 27.34 -25.03 -6.91
C ARG A 331 26.80 -26.08 -5.94
N ALA A 332 25.94 -26.97 -6.43
CA ALA A 332 25.39 -28.07 -5.64
C ALA A 332 26.43 -29.11 -5.23
N ARG A 333 27.49 -29.29 -6.02
CA ARG A 333 28.64 -30.14 -5.65
C ARG A 333 29.49 -29.50 -4.56
N ALA A 334 29.57 -28.17 -4.54
CA ALA A 334 30.35 -27.42 -3.56
C ALA A 334 29.65 -27.32 -2.19
N ILE A 335 28.33 -27.50 -2.10
CA ILE A 335 27.58 -27.31 -0.85
C ILE A 335 27.25 -28.65 -0.18
N GLU A 336 27.68 -28.82 1.06
CA GLU A 336 27.15 -29.83 1.98
C GLU A 336 26.02 -29.21 2.82
N LEU A 337 24.80 -29.72 2.72
CA LEU A 337 23.62 -29.18 3.40
C LEU A 337 23.15 -30.11 4.53
N ARG A 338 22.99 -29.57 5.73
CA ARG A 338 22.38 -30.28 6.88
C ARG A 338 21.25 -29.43 7.46
N ILE A 339 20.10 -30.04 7.74
CA ILE A 339 18.93 -29.35 8.30
C ILE A 339 18.57 -30.01 9.63
N ARG A 340 18.37 -29.20 10.68
CA ARG A 340 18.03 -29.64 12.03
C ARG A 340 16.96 -28.75 12.65
N ILE A 341 16.05 -29.37 13.39
CA ILE A 341 15.12 -28.67 14.27
C ILE A 341 15.81 -28.40 15.60
N ILE A 342 15.64 -27.20 16.13
CA ILE A 342 16.18 -26.76 17.42
C ILE A 342 15.08 -26.23 18.34
N THR A 343 15.33 -26.30 19.65
CA THR A 343 14.55 -25.60 20.66
C THR A 343 15.10 -24.19 20.88
N LYS A 344 14.30 -23.34 21.53
CA LYS A 344 14.65 -21.96 21.96
C LYS A 344 15.92 -21.87 22.82
N HIS A 345 16.42 -23.00 23.32
CA HIS A 345 17.58 -23.07 24.21
C HIS A 345 18.83 -23.69 23.57
N ASP A 346 18.72 -24.20 22.34
CA ASP A 346 19.78 -24.98 21.72
C ASP A 346 20.84 -24.12 21.02
N SER A 347 20.51 -22.87 20.68
CA SER A 347 21.45 -21.92 20.06
C SER A 347 21.46 -20.58 20.79
N PRO A 348 22.66 -20.03 21.11
CA PRO A 348 22.79 -18.70 21.70
C PRO A 348 22.45 -17.56 20.72
N TYR A 349 22.27 -17.86 19.43
CA TYR A 349 21.95 -16.89 18.39
C TYR A 349 20.46 -16.82 18.06
N ASN A 350 19.64 -17.70 18.67
CA ASN A 350 18.20 -17.75 18.38
C ASN A 350 17.49 -16.43 18.64
N GLY A 351 17.90 -15.72 19.69
CA GLY A 351 17.33 -14.40 20.02
C GLY A 351 17.52 -13.35 18.92
N TYR A 352 18.54 -13.48 18.06
CA TYR A 352 18.75 -12.54 16.95
C TYR A 352 17.72 -12.75 15.83
N VAL A 353 17.47 -13.99 15.44
CA VAL A 353 16.45 -14.28 14.42
C VAL A 353 15.03 -14.03 14.95
N ASP A 354 14.77 -14.30 16.23
CA ASP A 354 13.53 -13.93 16.93
C ASP A 354 13.29 -12.41 16.93
N ALA A 355 14.34 -11.62 17.16
CA ALA A 355 14.24 -10.16 17.07
C ALA A 355 13.87 -9.70 15.65
N LEU A 356 14.49 -10.30 14.62
CA LEU A 356 14.19 -9.99 13.22
C LEU A 356 12.74 -10.37 12.85
N ALA A 357 12.30 -11.58 13.21
CA ALA A 357 10.92 -12.02 13.02
C ALA A 357 9.93 -11.11 13.76
N TYR A 358 10.26 -10.68 14.98
CA TYR A 358 9.44 -9.76 15.76
C TYR A 358 9.27 -8.39 15.08
N ILE A 359 10.33 -7.79 14.52
CA ILE A 359 10.19 -6.49 13.83
C ILE A 359 9.50 -6.64 12.48
N ALA A 360 9.73 -7.74 11.76
CA ALA A 360 9.10 -8.06 10.48
C ALA A 360 7.56 -8.20 10.60
N SER A 361 7.04 -8.51 11.79
CA SER A 361 5.59 -8.56 12.04
C SER A 361 4.89 -7.19 11.95
N GLY A 362 5.63 -6.08 12.08
CA GLY A 362 5.06 -4.73 12.15
C GLY A 362 4.06 -4.53 13.31
N ALA A 363 4.02 -5.42 14.30
CA ALA A 363 2.93 -5.50 15.26
C ALA A 363 2.83 -4.30 16.21
N SER A 364 3.93 -3.57 16.40
CA SER A 364 3.97 -2.35 17.23
C SER A 364 4.52 -1.17 16.44
N GLU A 365 4.21 0.04 16.89
CA GLU A 365 4.81 1.26 16.33
C GLU A 365 6.34 1.23 16.38
N HIS A 366 6.91 0.76 17.48
CA HIS A 366 8.34 0.55 17.60
C HIS A 366 8.88 -0.44 16.55
N SER A 367 8.22 -1.58 16.37
CA SER A 367 8.60 -2.57 15.35
C SER A 367 8.62 -1.96 13.96
N ARG A 368 7.60 -1.18 13.59
CA ARG A 368 7.53 -0.48 12.29
C ARG A 368 8.65 0.55 12.14
N ALA A 369 8.91 1.34 13.18
CA ALA A 369 10.00 2.33 13.16
C ALA A 369 11.37 1.67 13.02
N CYS A 370 11.61 0.57 13.76
CA CYS A 370 12.84 -0.21 13.70
C CYS A 370 13.04 -0.86 12.32
N LEU A 371 11.98 -1.50 11.79
CA LEU A 371 11.98 -2.11 10.48
C LEU A 371 12.30 -1.09 9.37
N ASN A 372 11.65 0.07 9.40
CA ASN A 372 11.92 1.15 8.44
C ASN A 372 13.35 1.71 8.58
N ALA A 373 13.83 1.92 9.80
CA ALA A 373 15.18 2.44 10.05
C ALA A 373 16.30 1.45 9.67
N SER A 374 15.98 0.15 9.62
CA SER A 374 16.94 -0.90 9.28
C SER A 374 17.26 -1.01 7.80
N GLY A 375 16.37 -0.53 6.91
CA GLY A 375 16.54 -0.67 5.45
C GLY A 375 16.35 -2.10 4.90
N LEU A 376 15.90 -3.05 5.73
CA LEU A 376 15.69 -4.45 5.34
C LEU A 376 14.50 -4.70 4.39
N PRO A 377 13.34 -4.02 4.51
CA PRO A 377 12.22 -4.22 3.58
C PRO A 377 12.59 -3.94 2.12
N GLY A 378 12.11 -4.78 1.20
CA GLY A 378 12.39 -4.68 -0.25
C GLY A 378 13.82 -5.04 -0.67
N THR A 379 14.74 -5.23 0.28
CA THR A 379 16.14 -5.60 -0.01
C THR A 379 16.45 -7.00 0.52
N CYS A 380 16.36 -7.18 1.84
CA CYS A 380 16.62 -8.42 2.55
C CYS A 380 15.31 -9.16 2.87
N LEU A 381 14.23 -8.42 3.14
CA LEU A 381 12.89 -8.99 3.29
C LEU A 381 12.16 -8.77 1.96
N ILE A 382 12.02 -9.83 1.20
CA ILE A 382 11.40 -9.79 -0.12
C ILE A 382 9.90 -9.51 0.09
N ASP A 383 9.34 -8.61 -0.73
CA ASP A 383 7.91 -8.26 -0.70
C ASP A 383 7.14 -8.78 -1.93
N GLY A 384 7.82 -9.21 -2.99
CA GLY A 384 7.22 -9.72 -4.23
C GLY A 384 7.16 -11.24 -4.39
N ASP A 385 6.76 -11.73 -5.56
CA ASP A 385 6.54 -13.16 -5.82
C ASP A 385 7.85 -13.96 -5.82
N ALA A 386 8.10 -14.67 -4.72
CA ALA A 386 9.31 -15.47 -4.51
C ALA A 386 9.41 -16.68 -5.45
N GLU A 387 8.29 -17.20 -5.97
CA GLU A 387 8.32 -18.25 -6.97
C GLU A 387 8.81 -17.70 -8.31
N THR A 388 8.26 -16.56 -8.74
CA THR A 388 8.69 -15.87 -9.96
C THR A 388 10.16 -15.46 -9.84
N ILE A 389 10.62 -14.97 -8.68
CA ILE A 389 12.04 -14.67 -8.42
C ILE A 389 12.92 -15.92 -8.55
N ALA A 390 12.55 -17.02 -7.89
CA ALA A 390 13.33 -18.26 -7.94
C ALA A 390 13.44 -18.83 -9.36
N ARG A 391 12.33 -18.77 -10.12
CA ARG A 391 12.27 -19.20 -11.52
C ARG A 391 13.09 -18.30 -12.43
N ALA A 392 13.03 -16.99 -12.23
CA ALA A 392 13.84 -16.02 -12.96
C ALA A 392 15.34 -16.25 -12.77
N LEU A 393 15.78 -16.47 -11.52
CA LEU A 393 17.17 -16.87 -11.22
C LEU A 393 17.56 -18.14 -12.00
N GLU A 394 16.73 -19.18 -11.93
CA GLU A 394 16.98 -20.45 -12.62
C GLU A 394 17.09 -20.30 -14.14
N TRP A 395 16.16 -19.56 -14.76
CA TRP A 395 16.13 -19.40 -16.21
C TRP A 395 17.32 -18.58 -16.70
N MET A 396 17.57 -17.44 -16.05
CA MET A 396 18.66 -16.55 -16.44
C MET A 396 20.01 -17.23 -16.34
N ASP A 397 20.24 -18.02 -15.28
CA ASP A 397 21.51 -18.70 -15.10
C ASP A 397 21.68 -19.92 -16.03
N ARG A 398 20.57 -20.44 -16.59
CA ARG A 398 20.59 -21.41 -17.71
C ARG A 398 20.75 -20.75 -19.09
N GLY A 399 20.97 -19.44 -19.16
CA GLY A 399 21.00 -18.69 -20.41
C GLY A 399 19.66 -18.67 -21.14
N ARG A 400 18.56 -18.95 -20.43
CA ARG A 400 17.20 -18.85 -20.96
C ARG A 400 16.63 -17.47 -20.63
N THR A 401 15.78 -16.97 -21.52
CA THR A 401 15.10 -15.69 -21.33
C THR A 401 13.76 -15.90 -20.65
N LEU A 402 13.33 -14.95 -19.83
CA LEU A 402 11.98 -14.91 -19.28
C LEU A 402 10.95 -14.74 -20.40
N ASP A 403 9.76 -15.29 -20.20
CA ASP A 403 8.62 -14.98 -21.07
C ASP A 403 8.00 -13.64 -20.65
N GLY A 404 7.11 -13.12 -21.49
CA GLY A 404 6.49 -11.82 -21.22
C GLY A 404 5.65 -11.79 -19.94
N ARG A 405 5.07 -12.93 -19.52
CA ARG A 405 4.22 -13.01 -18.33
C ARG A 405 5.06 -12.94 -17.06
N ASP A 406 6.11 -13.76 -16.96
CA ASP A 406 6.99 -13.77 -15.79
C ASP A 406 7.79 -12.46 -15.70
N TRP A 407 8.21 -11.88 -16.83
CA TRP A 407 8.77 -10.52 -16.87
C TRP A 407 7.81 -9.46 -16.33
N THR A 408 6.54 -9.51 -16.74
CA THR A 408 5.50 -8.60 -16.26
C THR A 408 5.24 -8.78 -14.77
N THR A 409 5.22 -10.02 -14.27
CA THR A 409 5.10 -10.31 -12.83
C THR A 409 6.27 -9.72 -12.05
N LEU A 410 7.51 -9.81 -12.55
CA LEU A 410 8.68 -9.17 -11.92
C LEU A 410 8.55 -7.65 -11.89
N LEU A 411 8.15 -7.02 -13.00
CA LEU A 411 7.94 -5.56 -13.07
C LEU A 411 6.81 -5.07 -12.16
N ALA A 412 5.79 -5.90 -11.93
CA ALA A 412 4.69 -5.58 -11.04
C ALA A 412 5.09 -5.57 -9.55
N GLN A 413 6.24 -6.15 -9.18
CA GLN A 413 6.63 -6.28 -7.78
C GLN A 413 6.90 -4.91 -7.13
N PRO A 414 6.65 -4.76 -5.81
CA PRO A 414 6.84 -3.47 -5.12
C PRO A 414 8.29 -2.98 -5.12
N ASP A 415 9.25 -3.91 -5.07
CA ASP A 415 10.69 -3.71 -4.96
C ASP A 415 11.41 -3.62 -6.32
N ALA A 416 10.68 -3.73 -7.45
CA ALA A 416 11.24 -3.70 -8.80
C ALA A 416 12.01 -2.41 -9.13
N GLU A 417 11.66 -1.29 -8.51
CA GLU A 417 12.29 0.03 -8.71
C GLU A 417 13.43 0.31 -7.72
N GLN A 418 13.62 -0.53 -6.69
CA GLN A 418 14.67 -0.35 -5.68
C GLN A 418 16.01 -0.91 -6.20
N PRO A 419 17.05 -0.09 -6.42
CA PRO A 419 18.31 -0.55 -7.03
C PRO A 419 19.01 -1.69 -6.26
N SER A 420 18.84 -1.73 -4.94
CA SER A 420 19.42 -2.73 -4.06
C SER A 420 18.63 -4.04 -4.00
N SER A 421 17.40 -4.10 -4.55
CA SER A 421 16.55 -5.28 -4.47
C SER A 421 17.03 -6.40 -5.40
N LEU A 422 16.66 -7.63 -5.04
CA LEU A 422 16.92 -8.79 -5.89
C LEU A 422 16.15 -8.70 -7.22
N VAL A 423 14.91 -8.22 -7.18
CA VAL A 423 14.04 -8.08 -8.35
C VAL A 423 14.62 -7.08 -9.34
N ASN A 424 15.07 -5.92 -8.86
CA ASN A 424 15.70 -4.93 -9.72
C ASN A 424 16.98 -5.49 -10.35
N THR A 425 17.82 -6.19 -9.58
CA THR A 425 19.03 -6.83 -10.12
C THR A 425 18.70 -7.82 -11.26
N LEU A 426 17.62 -8.59 -11.13
CA LEU A 426 17.15 -9.49 -12.20
C LEU A 426 16.68 -8.70 -13.42
N LEU A 427 15.92 -7.63 -13.22
CA LEU A 427 15.42 -6.76 -14.29
C LEU A 427 16.55 -6.01 -15.02
N GLU A 428 17.60 -5.60 -14.32
CA GLU A 428 18.80 -4.98 -14.90
C GLU A 428 19.58 -5.98 -15.77
N ARG A 429 19.86 -7.18 -15.25
CA ARG A 429 20.50 -8.26 -16.02
C ARG A 429 19.69 -8.66 -17.26
N LEU A 430 18.37 -8.75 -17.11
CA LEU A 430 17.47 -9.04 -18.22
C LEU A 430 17.49 -7.91 -19.26
N GLY A 431 17.54 -6.66 -18.81
CA GLY A 431 17.59 -5.48 -19.66
C GLY A 431 18.89 -5.38 -20.44
N ALA A 432 20.03 -5.63 -19.78
CA ALA A 432 21.33 -5.69 -20.41
C ALA A 432 21.37 -6.77 -21.52
N THR A 433 20.72 -7.92 -21.27
CA THR A 433 20.55 -8.97 -22.29
C THR A 433 19.67 -8.49 -23.44
N ALA A 434 18.52 -7.90 -23.16
CA ALA A 434 17.56 -7.42 -24.16
C ALA A 434 18.12 -6.28 -25.03
N CYS A 435 18.99 -5.43 -24.49
CA CYS A 435 19.66 -4.35 -25.24
C CYS A 435 20.53 -4.91 -26.38
N HIS A 436 21.14 -6.08 -26.18
CA HIS A 436 21.98 -6.76 -27.18
C HIS A 436 21.21 -7.80 -28.01
N ASP A 437 20.05 -8.26 -27.57
CA ASP A 437 19.17 -9.19 -28.28
C ASP A 437 17.85 -8.49 -28.70
N THR A 438 17.86 -7.97 -29.94
CA THR A 438 16.69 -7.29 -30.50
C THR A 438 15.44 -8.20 -30.58
N ALA A 439 15.60 -9.51 -30.77
CA ALA A 439 14.47 -10.43 -30.83
C ALA A 439 13.84 -10.62 -29.44
N LEU A 440 14.65 -10.68 -28.38
CA LEU A 440 14.16 -10.67 -27.01
C LEU A 440 13.42 -9.37 -26.68
N TRP A 441 14.01 -8.20 -26.98
CA TRP A 441 13.36 -6.92 -26.73
C TRP A 441 12.02 -6.81 -27.48
N ARG A 442 11.96 -7.25 -28.75
CA ARG A 442 10.71 -7.28 -29.53
C ARG A 442 9.66 -8.20 -28.94
N ARG A 443 10.02 -9.37 -28.40
CA ARG A 443 9.06 -10.26 -27.71
C ARG A 443 8.40 -9.56 -26.51
N TYR A 444 9.15 -8.76 -25.76
CA TYR A 444 8.58 -7.97 -24.67
C TYR A 444 7.74 -6.80 -25.19
N LEU A 445 8.15 -6.14 -26.26
CA LEU A 445 7.34 -5.12 -26.93
C LEU A 445 6.00 -5.69 -27.42
N ASP A 446 6.03 -6.85 -28.08
CA ASP A 446 4.83 -7.55 -28.57
C ASP A 446 3.92 -7.95 -27.41
N HIS A 447 4.50 -8.40 -26.29
CA HIS A 447 3.75 -8.70 -25.07
C HIS A 447 3.07 -7.45 -24.49
N VAL A 448 3.76 -6.32 -24.41
CA VAL A 448 3.19 -5.04 -23.96
C VAL A 448 2.09 -4.57 -24.91
N THR A 449 2.28 -4.73 -26.22
CA THR A 449 1.27 -4.39 -27.23
C THR A 449 0.02 -5.24 -27.06
N GLY A 450 0.18 -6.56 -26.86
CA GLY A 450 -0.94 -7.45 -26.56
C GLY A 450 -1.62 -7.16 -25.21
N HIS A 451 -0.86 -6.75 -24.20
CA HIS A 451 -1.41 -6.29 -22.91
C HIS A 451 -2.22 -4.99 -23.08
N PHE A 452 -1.72 -4.06 -23.90
CA PHE A 452 -2.41 -2.82 -24.24
C PHE A 452 -3.77 -3.07 -24.90
N ASP A 453 -3.82 -4.01 -25.84
CA ASP A 453 -5.06 -4.39 -26.55
C ASP A 453 -6.03 -5.22 -25.69
N SER A 454 -5.65 -5.57 -24.45
CA SER A 454 -6.46 -6.38 -23.55
C SER A 454 -7.54 -5.57 -22.82
N ARG A 455 -8.63 -6.24 -22.42
CA ARG A 455 -9.77 -5.59 -21.72
C ARG A 455 -9.47 -5.17 -20.28
N ASN A 456 -8.43 -5.72 -19.65
CA ASN A 456 -8.07 -5.50 -18.25
C ASN A 456 -6.72 -4.77 -18.13
N LEU A 457 -6.69 -3.52 -18.59
CA LEU A 457 -5.46 -2.72 -18.66
C LEU A 457 -5.07 -2.14 -17.29
N ASP A 458 -3.98 -2.61 -16.70
CA ASP A 458 -3.32 -1.93 -15.56
C ASP A 458 -2.33 -0.88 -16.08
N LEU A 459 -2.71 0.38 -15.94
CA LEU A 459 -1.94 1.53 -16.42
C LEU A 459 -0.66 1.78 -15.65
N LYS A 460 -0.61 1.43 -14.36
CA LYS A 460 0.57 1.58 -13.53
C LYS A 460 1.64 0.58 -13.97
N LEU A 461 1.23 -0.68 -14.14
CA LEU A 461 2.08 -1.74 -14.66
C LEU A 461 2.56 -1.44 -16.08
N LEU A 462 1.65 -0.98 -16.95
CA LEU A 462 1.99 -0.60 -18.31
C LEU A 462 3.00 0.55 -18.36
N GLY A 463 2.87 1.53 -17.47
CA GLY A 463 3.89 2.57 -17.30
C GLY A 463 5.27 1.98 -17.01
N ARG A 464 5.36 1.04 -16.06
CA ARG A 464 6.62 0.35 -15.72
C ARG A 464 7.19 -0.46 -16.89
N GLN A 465 6.33 -1.19 -17.61
CA GLN A 465 6.71 -1.94 -18.81
C GLN A 465 7.33 -1.04 -19.88
N VAL A 466 6.71 0.10 -20.19
CA VAL A 466 7.23 1.02 -21.20
C VAL A 466 8.52 1.72 -20.74
N VAL A 467 8.62 2.13 -19.48
CA VAL A 467 9.88 2.69 -18.92
C VAL A 467 11.03 1.69 -19.07
N TRP A 468 10.79 0.43 -18.74
CA TRP A 468 11.82 -0.61 -18.85
C TRP A 468 12.21 -0.84 -20.32
N LEU A 469 11.24 -0.92 -21.24
CA LEU A 469 11.50 -1.08 -22.67
C LEU A 469 12.28 0.10 -23.26
N GLU A 470 11.95 1.33 -22.88
CA GLU A 470 12.66 2.53 -23.33
C GLU A 470 14.12 2.53 -22.86
N ARG A 471 14.35 2.20 -21.58
CA ARG A 471 15.69 2.17 -20.99
C ARG A 471 16.62 1.15 -21.66
N TRP A 472 16.08 -0.02 -22.02
CA TRP A 472 16.85 -1.14 -22.58
C TRP A 472 16.62 -1.34 -24.08
N MET A 473 16.19 -0.28 -24.77
CA MET A 473 15.93 -0.28 -26.20
C MET A 473 17.24 -0.43 -26.99
N PRO A 474 17.34 -1.41 -27.91
CA PRO A 474 18.47 -1.48 -28.83
C PRO A 474 18.54 -0.22 -29.71
N VAL A 475 19.76 0.22 -30.07
CA VAL A 475 20.04 1.53 -30.72
C VAL A 475 19.20 1.78 -31.99
N ASP A 476 18.91 0.75 -32.76
CA ASP A 476 18.17 0.84 -34.03
C ASP A 476 16.65 0.62 -33.89
N GLN A 477 16.14 0.45 -32.67
CA GLN A 477 14.71 0.30 -32.42
C GLN A 477 14.07 1.63 -31.98
N LYS A 478 12.76 1.72 -32.16
CA LYS A 478 11.93 2.81 -31.66
C LYS A 478 10.66 2.24 -31.06
N LEU A 479 10.17 2.87 -30.00
CA LEU A 479 8.84 2.56 -29.49
C LEU A 479 7.77 2.98 -30.51
N PRO A 480 6.73 2.15 -30.73
CA PRO A 480 5.58 2.54 -31.52
C PRO A 480 4.96 3.87 -31.02
N PRO A 481 4.55 4.78 -31.91
CA PRO A 481 3.96 6.07 -31.51
C PRO A 481 2.77 5.94 -30.55
N THR A 482 1.93 4.93 -30.70
CA THR A 482 0.79 4.63 -29.83
C THR A 482 1.23 4.31 -28.40
N LEU A 483 2.18 3.41 -28.22
CA LEU A 483 2.75 3.08 -26.90
C LEU A 483 3.46 4.30 -26.28
N ARG A 484 4.15 5.12 -27.09
CA ARG A 484 4.77 6.35 -26.60
C ARG A 484 3.74 7.36 -26.10
N LEU A 485 2.66 7.60 -26.85
CA LEU A 485 1.59 8.50 -26.44
C LEU A 485 0.91 8.02 -25.14
N LEU A 486 0.71 6.71 -25.01
CA LEU A 486 0.13 6.12 -23.81
C LEU A 486 1.02 6.30 -22.57
N TRP A 487 2.32 6.07 -22.70
CA TRP A 487 3.28 6.32 -21.63
C TRP A 487 3.30 7.78 -21.19
N LEU A 488 3.36 8.71 -22.15
CA LEU A 488 3.26 10.14 -21.88
C LEU A 488 1.95 10.49 -21.17
N THR A 489 0.83 9.90 -21.59
CA THR A 489 -0.48 10.08 -20.97
C THR A 489 -0.50 9.59 -19.52
N SER A 490 0.06 8.42 -19.23
CA SER A 490 0.15 7.88 -17.86
C SER A 490 1.05 8.73 -16.96
N ASN A 491 2.19 9.21 -17.48
CA ASN A 491 3.06 10.12 -16.75
C ASN A 491 2.38 11.47 -16.47
N LEU A 492 1.65 12.01 -17.44
CA LEU A 492 0.92 13.26 -17.26
C LEU A 492 -0.22 13.10 -16.26
N ALA A 493 -0.95 11.98 -16.27
CA ALA A 493 -1.97 11.68 -15.27
C ALA A 493 -1.38 11.66 -13.85
N ARG A 494 -0.21 11.03 -13.67
CA ARG A 494 0.52 11.02 -12.39
C ARG A 494 0.96 12.44 -11.99
N ALA A 495 1.53 13.20 -12.91
CA ALA A 495 1.92 14.59 -12.68
C ALA A 495 0.73 15.46 -12.25
N ASN A 496 -0.43 15.28 -12.92
CA ASN A 496 -1.67 15.95 -12.58
C ASN A 496 -2.17 15.61 -11.18
N HIS A 497 -2.08 14.34 -10.76
CA HIS A 497 -2.43 13.93 -9.40
C HIS A 497 -1.51 14.57 -8.33
N LEU A 498 -0.25 14.81 -8.67
CA LEU A 498 0.72 15.48 -7.78
C LEU A 498 0.67 17.02 -7.88
N GLY A 499 -0.20 17.59 -8.73
CA GLY A 499 -0.30 19.03 -8.94
C GLY A 499 0.91 19.65 -9.66
N GLN A 500 1.70 18.86 -10.38
CA GLN A 500 2.84 19.35 -11.16
C GLN A 500 2.34 20.05 -12.44
N THR A 501 2.97 21.18 -12.77
CA THR A 501 2.47 22.11 -13.80
C THR A 501 3.25 22.07 -15.12
N GLU A 502 4.56 21.86 -15.06
CA GLU A 502 5.44 21.87 -16.24
C GLU A 502 6.04 20.49 -16.52
N GLN A 503 5.99 20.05 -17.77
CA GLN A 503 6.57 18.78 -18.22
C GLN A 503 7.21 18.96 -19.60
N PRO A 504 8.50 18.58 -19.78
CA PRO A 504 9.25 18.90 -21.00
C PRO A 504 8.74 18.17 -22.24
N TRP A 505 7.95 17.10 -22.06
CA TRP A 505 7.42 16.24 -23.14
C TRP A 505 5.98 16.56 -23.56
N VAL A 506 5.37 17.65 -23.07
CA VAL A 506 4.00 18.05 -23.47
C VAL A 506 3.90 18.31 -24.97
N GLU A 507 4.92 18.92 -25.57
CA GLU A 507 4.92 19.20 -27.01
C GLU A 507 5.02 17.91 -27.84
N GLU A 508 5.85 16.94 -27.41
CA GLU A 508 5.90 15.61 -28.02
C GLU A 508 4.53 14.93 -27.98
N MET A 509 3.84 15.03 -26.84
CA MET A 509 2.51 14.48 -26.65
C MET A 509 1.47 15.11 -27.61
N ARG A 510 1.51 16.42 -27.82
CA ARG A 510 0.64 17.12 -28.80
C ARG A 510 0.93 16.67 -30.24
N GLN A 511 2.20 16.50 -30.60
CA GLN A 511 2.59 16.03 -31.92
C GLN A 511 2.18 14.57 -32.17
N LEU A 512 2.29 13.71 -31.17
CA LEU A 512 1.81 12.33 -31.22
C LEU A 512 0.28 12.29 -31.32
N ALA A 513 -0.44 13.08 -30.51
CA ALA A 513 -1.89 13.20 -30.54
C ALA A 513 -2.41 13.59 -31.93
N ASN A 514 -1.77 14.56 -32.60
CA ASN A 514 -2.14 14.98 -33.95
C ASN A 514 -1.89 13.88 -35.00
N ARG A 515 -0.77 13.14 -34.88
CA ARG A 515 -0.44 12.05 -35.81
C ARG A 515 -1.37 10.84 -35.65
N LEU A 516 -1.76 10.54 -34.41
CA LEU A 516 -2.51 9.33 -34.05
C LEU A 516 -4.02 9.51 -34.06
N MET A 517 -4.54 10.68 -34.44
CA MET A 517 -5.98 10.97 -34.39
C MET A 517 -6.81 9.99 -35.23
N GLU A 518 -6.31 9.60 -36.41
CA GLU A 518 -6.99 8.65 -37.29
C GLU A 518 -6.70 7.18 -36.92
N GLU A 519 -5.58 6.92 -36.23
CA GLU A 519 -5.14 5.57 -35.83
C GLU A 519 -5.77 5.10 -34.51
N ASP A 520 -5.77 5.95 -33.49
CA ASP A 520 -6.33 5.67 -32.16
C ASP A 520 -6.89 6.94 -31.50
N ALA A 521 -8.03 7.39 -32.02
CA ALA A 521 -8.71 8.58 -31.53
C ALA A 521 -9.11 8.50 -30.04
N ARG A 522 -9.27 7.30 -29.48
CA ARG A 522 -9.62 7.12 -28.07
C ARG A 522 -8.44 7.45 -27.17
N LEU A 523 -7.26 6.95 -27.50
CA LEU A 523 -6.03 7.30 -26.82
C LEU A 523 -5.73 8.80 -26.92
N VAL A 524 -5.95 9.38 -28.11
CA VAL A 524 -5.81 10.83 -28.32
C VAL A 524 -6.78 11.63 -27.45
N CYS A 525 -8.06 11.25 -27.40
CA CYS A 525 -9.04 11.91 -26.54
C CYS A 525 -8.62 11.87 -25.07
N ARG A 526 -8.10 10.73 -24.61
CA ARG A 526 -7.60 10.57 -23.24
C ARG A 526 -6.36 11.42 -22.97
N ALA A 527 -5.43 11.48 -23.92
CA ALA A 527 -4.24 12.32 -23.83
C ALA A 527 -4.63 13.80 -23.67
N GLU A 528 -5.55 14.28 -24.51
CA GLU A 528 -6.02 15.66 -24.50
C GLU A 528 -6.85 16.02 -23.26
N LEU A 529 -7.62 15.07 -22.70
CA LEU A 529 -8.24 15.23 -21.37
C LEU A 529 -7.21 15.47 -20.27
N ASN A 530 -6.09 14.75 -20.28
CA ASN A 530 -5.01 14.97 -19.29
C ASN A 530 -4.29 16.30 -19.52
N LEU A 531 -4.08 16.72 -20.77
CA LEU A 531 -3.54 18.04 -21.09
C LEU A 531 -4.46 19.17 -20.60
N ALA A 532 -5.78 19.00 -20.71
CA ALA A 532 -6.75 19.96 -20.19
C ALA A 532 -6.69 20.07 -18.65
N VAL A 533 -6.52 18.95 -17.94
CA VAL A 533 -6.32 18.95 -16.48
C VAL A 533 -5.01 19.66 -16.11
N THR A 534 -3.90 19.40 -16.82
CA THR A 534 -2.63 20.10 -16.57
C THR A 534 -2.74 21.60 -16.77
N ALA A 535 -3.43 22.04 -17.84
CA ALA A 535 -3.71 23.45 -18.08
C ALA A 535 -4.58 24.06 -16.98
N THR A 536 -5.60 23.33 -16.49
CA THR A 536 -6.42 23.75 -15.35
C THR A 536 -5.60 23.92 -14.07
N ASN A 537 -4.70 22.98 -13.76
CA ASN A 537 -3.80 23.06 -12.60
C ASN A 537 -2.86 24.28 -12.67
N ARG A 538 -2.53 24.74 -13.89
CA ARG A 538 -1.75 25.96 -14.13
C ARG A 538 -2.56 27.25 -14.08
N TYR A 539 -3.88 27.19 -13.88
CA TYR A 539 -4.79 28.33 -14.08
C TYR A 539 -4.82 28.84 -15.54
N ASP A 540 -4.38 28.02 -16.51
CA ASP A 540 -4.48 28.30 -17.95
C ASP A 540 -5.81 27.75 -18.49
N PHE A 541 -6.91 28.41 -18.14
CA PHE A 541 -8.25 27.96 -18.54
C PHE A 541 -8.44 28.04 -20.06
N GLU A 542 -7.82 29.01 -20.74
CA GLU A 542 -7.88 29.12 -22.20
C GLU A 542 -7.25 27.90 -22.88
N GLN A 543 -6.04 27.51 -22.46
CA GLN A 543 -5.39 26.32 -23.00
C GLN A 543 -6.12 25.02 -22.63
N ALA A 544 -6.78 24.96 -21.46
CA ALA A 544 -7.61 23.82 -21.09
C ALA A 544 -8.80 23.65 -22.05
N GLY A 545 -9.47 24.75 -22.42
CA GLY A 545 -10.54 24.74 -23.42
C GLY A 545 -10.03 24.40 -24.82
N GLU A 546 -8.86 24.91 -25.20
CA GLU A 546 -8.20 24.62 -26.47
C GLU A 546 -7.87 23.12 -26.62
N ALA A 547 -7.30 22.50 -25.58
CA ALA A 547 -6.99 21.07 -25.59
C ALA A 547 -8.20 20.19 -25.95
N LEU A 548 -9.42 20.62 -25.62
CA LEU A 548 -10.65 19.88 -25.90
C LEU A 548 -11.45 20.40 -27.10
N ARG A 549 -10.97 21.42 -27.81
CA ARG A 549 -11.75 22.11 -28.85
C ARG A 549 -12.23 21.17 -29.95
N ARG A 550 -11.38 20.24 -30.39
CA ARG A 550 -11.70 19.28 -31.45
C ARG A 550 -12.81 18.30 -31.08
N TRP A 551 -13.02 18.07 -29.79
CA TRP A 551 -14.09 17.20 -29.29
C TRP A 551 -15.39 17.96 -29.01
N ASN A 552 -15.43 19.28 -29.19
CA ASN A 552 -16.62 20.07 -28.96
C ASN A 552 -17.37 20.39 -30.27
N PRO A 553 -18.47 19.70 -30.61
CA PRO A 553 -19.21 19.94 -31.86
C PRO A 553 -19.79 21.36 -31.98
N THR A 554 -20.01 22.08 -30.88
CA THR A 554 -20.47 23.48 -30.94
C THR A 554 -19.35 24.45 -31.34
N ALA A 555 -18.07 24.12 -31.11
CA ALA A 555 -16.93 24.93 -31.53
C ALA A 555 -16.70 24.89 -33.06
N ALA A 556 -17.11 23.80 -33.72
CA ALA A 556 -17.05 23.67 -35.18
C ALA A 556 -18.15 24.50 -35.92
N SER A 557 -19.10 25.09 -35.18
CA SER A 557 -20.29 25.75 -35.75
C SER A 557 -20.16 27.27 -35.96
N SER A 558 -19.04 27.89 -35.61
CA SER A 558 -18.78 29.32 -35.90
C SER A 558 -18.61 29.62 -37.41
N GLY A 559 -18.40 28.60 -38.25
CA GLY A 559 -18.55 28.68 -39.72
C GLY A 559 -19.91 28.17 -40.25
N GLY A 560 -20.81 27.74 -39.36
CA GLY A 560 -22.02 26.96 -39.66
C GLY A 560 -23.17 27.75 -40.28
N LYS A 561 -23.19 29.09 -40.16
CA LYS A 561 -24.22 29.92 -40.82
C LYS A 561 -24.15 29.84 -42.35
N MET A 562 -22.95 29.67 -42.92
CA MET A 562 -22.78 29.49 -44.38
C MET A 562 -23.15 28.07 -44.82
N ARG A 563 -22.79 27.05 -44.02
CA ARG A 563 -23.10 25.63 -44.29
C ARG A 563 -24.59 25.31 -44.17
N GLY A 564 -25.30 25.91 -43.23
CA GLY A 564 -26.76 25.77 -43.10
C GLY A 564 -27.53 26.40 -44.26
N LEU A 565 -27.00 27.49 -44.83
CA LEU A 565 -27.55 28.13 -46.03
C LEU A 565 -27.28 27.31 -47.30
N LEU A 566 -26.05 26.78 -47.45
CA LEU A 566 -25.66 25.89 -48.55
C LEU A 566 -26.41 24.55 -48.55
N ARG A 567 -26.63 23.95 -47.37
CA ARG A 567 -27.42 22.71 -47.22
C ARG A 567 -28.90 22.92 -47.60
N LYS A 568 -29.44 24.12 -47.39
CA LYS A 568 -30.81 24.47 -47.83
C LYS A 568 -30.91 24.78 -49.33
N LEU A 569 -29.81 25.16 -49.96
CA LEU A 569 -29.77 25.59 -51.37
C LEU A 569 -29.38 24.47 -52.35
N LEU A 570 -28.62 23.46 -51.92
CA LEU A 570 -28.02 22.50 -52.85
C LEU A 570 -28.66 21.10 -52.89
N GLY A 571 -29.63 20.79 -52.02
CA GLY A 571 -30.28 19.48 -52.00
C GLY A 571 -29.34 18.36 -51.53
N ASP A 572 -29.88 17.40 -50.79
CA ASP A 572 -29.10 16.27 -50.26
C ASP A 572 -28.59 15.37 -51.39
N SER A 573 -27.27 15.42 -51.62
CA SER A 573 -26.54 14.28 -52.18
C SER A 573 -25.11 14.29 -51.61
N ASP A 574 -24.82 13.26 -50.83
CA ASP A 574 -23.48 12.75 -50.49
C ASP A 574 -22.55 13.66 -49.67
N ALA A 575 -23.01 14.09 -48.49
CA ALA A 575 -22.06 14.45 -47.43
C ALA A 575 -21.61 13.15 -46.75
N GLU A 576 -20.35 12.75 -46.98
CA GLU A 576 -19.65 11.72 -46.21
C GLU A 576 -20.02 11.83 -44.73
N GLU A 577 -20.58 10.75 -44.18
CA GLU A 577 -20.98 10.65 -42.78
C GLU A 577 -19.72 10.55 -41.91
N THR A 578 -19.05 11.69 -41.72
CA THR A 578 -17.89 11.77 -40.82
C THR A 578 -18.33 11.37 -39.41
N ALA A 579 -17.71 10.33 -38.85
CA ALA A 579 -18.02 9.83 -37.52
C ALA A 579 -18.05 10.97 -36.49
N SER A 580 -19.12 11.03 -35.70
CA SER A 580 -19.27 12.05 -34.65
C SER A 580 -18.14 11.94 -33.60
N PRO A 581 -17.70 13.05 -32.98
CA PRO A 581 -16.71 12.99 -31.89
C PRO A 581 -17.08 11.99 -30.78
N LYS A 582 -18.37 11.81 -30.51
CA LYS A 582 -18.92 10.83 -29.56
C LYS A 582 -18.65 9.37 -29.99
N SER A 583 -18.87 9.02 -31.26
CA SER A 583 -18.59 7.67 -31.79
C SER A 583 -17.08 7.40 -31.86
N THR A 584 -16.29 8.42 -32.17
CA THR A 584 -14.84 8.33 -32.33
C THR A 584 -14.11 8.14 -31.00
N ALA A 585 -14.42 8.94 -29.98
CA ALA A 585 -13.83 8.79 -28.65
C ALA A 585 -14.43 7.63 -27.84
N GLY A 586 -15.66 7.22 -28.16
CA GLY A 586 -16.45 6.30 -27.36
C GLY A 586 -17.17 7.01 -26.19
N LEU A 587 -18.26 6.38 -25.74
CA LEU A 587 -19.25 7.01 -24.86
C LEU A 587 -18.67 7.49 -23.51
N ARG A 588 -17.75 6.73 -22.91
CA ARG A 588 -17.11 7.11 -21.64
C ARG A 588 -16.26 8.37 -21.78
N TYR A 589 -15.33 8.39 -22.73
CA TYR A 589 -14.45 9.54 -22.95
C TYR A 589 -15.22 10.76 -23.44
N TRP A 590 -16.28 10.56 -24.21
CA TRP A 590 -17.23 11.61 -24.54
C TRP A 590 -17.86 12.25 -23.30
N GLY A 591 -18.37 11.43 -22.36
CA GLY A 591 -18.91 11.93 -21.09
C GLY A 591 -17.86 12.72 -20.28
N GLN A 592 -16.61 12.25 -20.27
CA GLN A 592 -15.49 12.96 -19.61
C GLN A 592 -15.18 14.30 -20.29
N VAL A 593 -15.16 14.36 -21.63
CA VAL A 593 -15.02 15.62 -22.38
C VAL A 593 -16.12 16.59 -22.00
N ARG A 594 -17.38 16.14 -21.93
CA ARG A 594 -18.50 16.99 -21.53
C ARG A 594 -18.34 17.48 -20.09
N SER A 595 -17.99 16.61 -19.16
CA SER A 595 -17.69 16.99 -17.78
C SER A 595 -16.58 18.05 -17.69
N SER A 596 -15.48 17.87 -18.42
CA SER A 596 -14.36 18.84 -18.44
C SER A 596 -14.75 20.18 -19.09
N LEU A 597 -15.54 20.18 -20.16
CA LEU A 597 -16.07 21.41 -20.77
C LEU A 597 -17.03 22.15 -19.83
N GLY A 598 -17.84 21.41 -19.05
CA GLY A 598 -18.67 21.98 -17.99
C GLY A 598 -17.85 22.66 -16.91
N GLN A 599 -16.79 22.00 -16.42
CA GLN A 599 -15.85 22.61 -15.47
C GLN A 599 -15.21 23.88 -16.05
N HIS A 600 -14.78 23.85 -17.31
CA HIS A 600 -14.22 25.01 -17.98
C HIS A 600 -15.20 26.19 -18.03
N ARG A 601 -16.46 25.97 -18.39
CA ARG A 601 -17.50 27.02 -18.33
C ARG A 601 -17.68 27.59 -16.94
N ALA A 602 -17.69 26.74 -15.92
CA ALA A 602 -17.78 27.18 -14.53
C ALA A 602 -16.55 28.00 -14.10
N PHE A 603 -15.33 27.63 -14.51
CA PHE A 603 -14.11 28.42 -14.28
C PHE A 603 -14.18 29.82 -14.92
N MET A 604 -14.81 29.91 -16.10
CA MET A 604 -15.01 31.17 -16.82
C MET A 604 -16.20 32.02 -16.29
N GLY A 605 -16.82 31.62 -15.17
CA GLY A 605 -17.93 32.36 -14.56
C GLY A 605 -19.29 32.14 -15.22
N ASP A 606 -19.48 31.04 -15.97
CA ASP A 606 -20.73 30.64 -16.61
C ASP A 606 -21.30 29.34 -15.98
N PRO A 607 -21.82 29.38 -14.73
CA PRO A 607 -22.35 28.20 -14.06
C PRO A 607 -23.60 27.64 -14.76
N ALA A 608 -24.44 28.51 -15.34
CA ALA A 608 -25.64 28.09 -16.06
C ALA A 608 -25.29 27.28 -17.33
N GLY A 609 -24.31 27.75 -18.12
CA GLY A 609 -23.79 27.02 -19.27
C GLY A 609 -23.05 25.73 -18.88
N ALA A 610 -22.40 25.69 -17.71
CA ALA A 610 -21.73 24.51 -17.20
C ALA A 610 -22.70 23.35 -16.91
N VAL A 611 -23.88 23.64 -16.35
CA VAL A 611 -24.90 22.63 -16.00
C VAL A 611 -25.34 21.81 -17.21
N ALA A 612 -25.52 22.45 -18.38
CA ALA A 612 -25.92 21.74 -19.60
C ALA A 612 -24.88 20.68 -20.02
N PHE A 613 -23.58 21.02 -19.92
CA PHE A 613 -22.51 20.06 -20.20
C PHE A 613 -22.45 18.93 -19.17
N PHE A 614 -22.70 19.23 -17.89
CA PHE A 614 -22.77 18.18 -16.86
C PHE A 614 -23.97 17.25 -17.07
N ASP A 615 -25.12 17.77 -17.49
CA ASP A 615 -26.29 16.94 -17.82
C ASP A 615 -25.99 16.00 -19.00
N GLU A 616 -25.36 16.50 -20.09
CA GLU A 616 -24.93 15.66 -21.22
C GLU A 616 -23.90 14.58 -20.80
N ALA A 617 -23.00 14.91 -19.87
CA ALA A 617 -22.02 13.98 -19.32
C ALA A 617 -22.71 12.85 -18.53
N LEU A 618 -23.65 13.21 -17.64
CA LEU A 618 -24.39 12.25 -16.83
C LEU A 618 -25.30 11.34 -17.66
N GLU A 619 -25.93 11.87 -18.71
CA GLU A 619 -26.67 11.05 -19.68
C GLU A 619 -25.74 10.03 -20.36
N SER A 620 -24.53 10.47 -20.75
CA SER A 620 -23.54 9.60 -21.37
C SER A 620 -23.04 8.51 -20.42
N PHE A 621 -22.78 8.84 -19.15
CA PHE A 621 -22.37 7.86 -18.15
C PHE A 621 -23.49 6.90 -17.77
N GLY A 622 -24.74 7.36 -17.70
CA GLY A 622 -25.91 6.52 -17.45
C GLY A 622 -26.18 5.49 -18.56
N ALA A 623 -25.71 5.75 -19.78
CA ALA A 623 -25.79 4.83 -20.91
C ALA A 623 -24.59 3.87 -21.02
N LEU A 624 -23.65 3.89 -20.07
CA LEU A 624 -22.56 2.90 -20.02
C LEU A 624 -23.10 1.52 -19.63
N SER A 625 -22.56 0.47 -20.28
CA SER A 625 -22.95 -0.91 -20.01
C SER A 625 -22.40 -1.47 -18.69
N ASP A 626 -21.29 -0.91 -18.19
CA ASP A 626 -20.68 -1.28 -16.90
C ASP A 626 -21.23 -0.38 -15.78
N PRO A 627 -22.03 -0.92 -14.84
CA PRO A 627 -22.61 -0.15 -13.74
C PRO A 627 -21.57 0.47 -12.80
N GLU A 628 -20.41 -0.17 -12.61
CA GLU A 628 -19.38 0.34 -11.72
C GLU A 628 -18.70 1.57 -12.30
N SER A 629 -18.28 1.51 -13.57
CA SER A 629 -17.78 2.69 -14.29
C SER A 629 -18.84 3.79 -14.40
N ALA A 630 -20.11 3.44 -14.66
CA ALA A 630 -21.21 4.41 -14.70
C ALA A 630 -21.32 5.18 -13.38
N ARG A 631 -21.31 4.48 -12.24
CA ARG A 631 -21.36 5.10 -10.91
C ARG A 631 -20.14 5.97 -10.63
N ARG A 632 -18.93 5.46 -10.89
CA ARG A 632 -17.68 6.18 -10.61
C ARG A 632 -17.59 7.50 -11.36
N GLU A 633 -17.84 7.49 -12.67
CA GLU A 633 -17.78 8.69 -13.51
C GLU A 633 -18.91 9.66 -13.18
N SER A 634 -20.13 9.15 -12.92
CA SER A 634 -21.28 9.99 -12.56
C SER A 634 -21.09 10.72 -11.24
N ARG A 635 -20.52 10.07 -10.21
CA ARG A 635 -20.39 10.65 -8.86
C ARG A 635 -19.57 11.95 -8.88
N GLN A 636 -18.43 11.97 -9.59
CA GLN A 636 -17.60 13.16 -9.68
C GLN A 636 -18.32 14.29 -10.43
N THR A 637 -18.97 13.98 -11.55
CA THR A 637 -19.70 14.97 -12.33
C THR A 637 -20.95 15.50 -11.62
N GLN A 638 -21.64 14.68 -10.85
CA GLN A 638 -22.75 15.11 -9.98
C GLN A 638 -22.28 16.13 -8.94
N THR A 639 -21.09 15.94 -8.35
CA THR A 639 -20.50 16.92 -7.43
C THR A 639 -20.27 18.26 -8.12
N TYR A 640 -19.62 18.29 -9.30
CA TYR A 640 -19.40 19.54 -10.04
C TYR A 640 -20.71 20.22 -10.46
N ARG A 641 -21.71 19.43 -10.86
CA ARG A 641 -23.03 19.93 -11.20
C ARG A 641 -23.74 20.56 -10.00
N ALA A 642 -23.69 19.92 -8.84
CA ALA A 642 -24.28 20.45 -7.61
C ALA A 642 -23.60 21.78 -7.21
N ILE A 643 -22.28 21.86 -7.34
CA ILE A 643 -21.53 23.11 -7.11
C ILE A 643 -21.97 24.21 -8.08
N ALA A 644 -22.05 23.92 -9.39
CA ALA A 644 -22.45 24.92 -10.38
C ALA A 644 -23.88 25.43 -10.15
N LEU A 645 -24.82 24.54 -9.79
CA LEU A 645 -26.18 24.93 -9.41
C LEU A 645 -26.23 25.78 -8.15
N MET A 646 -25.36 25.51 -7.18
CA MET A 646 -25.27 26.26 -5.93
C MET A 646 -24.71 27.66 -6.13
N ASP A 647 -23.70 27.81 -7.00
CA ASP A 647 -23.07 29.08 -7.36
C ASP A 647 -23.98 29.96 -8.24
N ASP A 648 -24.98 29.39 -8.90
CA ASP A 648 -26.05 30.13 -9.56
C ASP A 648 -27.08 30.62 -8.54
N MET A 649 -26.97 31.88 -8.14
CA MET A 649 -27.87 32.51 -7.18
C MET A 649 -29.35 32.55 -7.64
N ALA A 650 -29.60 32.48 -8.95
CA ALA A 650 -30.96 32.44 -9.50
C ALA A 650 -31.59 31.04 -9.49
N CYS A 651 -30.80 30.00 -9.20
CA CYS A 651 -31.29 28.63 -9.13
C CYS A 651 -32.17 28.41 -7.89
N ASP A 652 -33.26 27.66 -8.08
CA ASP A 652 -34.19 27.29 -7.02
C ASP A 652 -33.53 26.42 -5.93
N GLY A 653 -33.84 26.72 -4.67
CA GLY A 653 -33.25 26.04 -3.51
C GLY A 653 -33.58 24.56 -3.43
N ALA A 654 -34.78 24.14 -3.86
CA ALA A 654 -35.16 22.73 -3.87
C ALA A 654 -34.37 21.96 -4.95
N ARG A 655 -34.15 22.57 -6.12
CA ARG A 655 -33.29 22.01 -7.17
C ARG A 655 -31.84 21.86 -6.72
N VAL A 656 -31.28 22.84 -6.01
CA VAL A 656 -29.92 22.75 -5.44
C VAL A 656 -29.85 21.64 -4.40
N ARG A 657 -30.81 21.59 -3.47
CA ARG A 657 -30.87 20.53 -2.44
C ARG A 657 -30.93 19.14 -3.05
N ALA A 658 -31.79 18.92 -4.03
CA ALA A 658 -31.91 17.63 -4.72
C ALA A 658 -30.58 17.21 -5.40
N ALA A 659 -29.83 18.17 -5.95
CA ALA A 659 -28.52 17.89 -6.54
C ALA A 659 -27.45 17.54 -5.49
N VAL A 660 -27.47 18.19 -4.32
CA VAL A 660 -26.57 17.87 -3.20
C VAL A 660 -26.89 16.48 -2.63
N GLU A 661 -28.17 16.21 -2.34
CA GLU A 661 -28.62 14.92 -1.77
C GLU A 661 -28.38 13.73 -2.71
N ALA A 662 -28.33 13.97 -4.03
CA ALA A 662 -27.93 12.94 -5.00
C ALA A 662 -26.48 12.45 -4.80
N VAL A 663 -25.60 13.28 -4.23
CA VAL A 663 -24.19 12.94 -3.96
C VAL A 663 -23.98 12.53 -2.50
N THR A 664 -24.59 13.25 -1.56
CA THR A 664 -24.36 13.06 -0.12
C THR A 664 -25.20 11.95 0.47
N GLY A 665 -26.32 11.62 -0.18
CA GLY A 665 -27.46 10.95 0.44
C GLY A 665 -28.40 11.94 1.12
N PRO A 666 -29.55 11.45 1.64
CA PRO A 666 -30.59 12.28 2.22
C PRO A 666 -30.13 12.99 3.50
N MET A 667 -30.55 14.25 3.66
CA MET A 667 -30.37 15.01 4.90
C MET A 667 -31.54 14.77 5.86
N PRO A 668 -31.33 14.67 7.19
CA PRO A 668 -30.07 14.97 7.90
C PRO A 668 -29.09 13.79 8.03
N GLN A 669 -29.48 12.56 7.70
CA GLN A 669 -28.67 11.35 7.97
C GLN A 669 -27.27 11.39 7.35
N ALA A 670 -27.14 12.00 6.17
CA ALA A 670 -25.85 12.18 5.52
C ALA A 670 -24.89 13.06 6.35
N LEU A 671 -25.38 14.10 7.03
CA LEU A 671 -24.53 14.96 7.87
C LEU A 671 -23.93 14.20 9.05
N GLU A 672 -24.71 13.30 9.66
CA GLU A 672 -24.26 12.47 10.79
C GLU A 672 -23.12 11.56 10.36
N ARG A 673 -23.33 10.86 9.25
CA ARG A 673 -22.34 9.94 8.66
C ARG A 673 -21.07 10.67 8.24
N LEU A 674 -21.21 11.79 7.54
CA LEU A 674 -20.07 12.55 7.01
C LEU A 674 -19.27 13.24 8.13
N ALA A 675 -19.90 13.62 9.25
CA ALA A 675 -19.20 14.20 10.39
C ALA A 675 -18.11 13.26 10.96
N ALA A 676 -18.40 11.96 11.04
CA ALA A 676 -17.52 10.94 11.63
C ALA A 676 -16.69 10.13 10.61
N SER A 677 -16.84 10.40 9.31
CA SER A 677 -16.18 9.61 8.26
C SER A 677 -14.75 10.12 7.98
N ILE A 678 -13.82 9.19 7.83
CA ILE A 678 -12.49 9.43 7.23
C ILE A 678 -12.33 8.71 5.88
N ASP A 679 -13.41 8.13 5.38
CA ASP A 679 -13.36 7.31 4.17
C ASP A 679 -13.04 8.18 2.95
N HIS A 680 -12.11 7.68 2.12
CA HIS A 680 -11.64 8.41 0.94
C HIS A 680 -12.78 8.77 -0.02
N ASP A 681 -13.80 7.93 -0.08
CA ASP A 681 -14.97 8.09 -0.93
C ASP A 681 -15.92 9.19 -0.44
N ASP A 682 -15.89 9.54 0.84
CA ASP A 682 -16.84 10.46 1.46
C ASP A 682 -16.36 11.92 1.49
N LYS A 683 -15.05 12.16 1.45
CA LYS A 683 -14.46 13.49 1.65
C LYS A 683 -15.01 14.57 0.71
N TYR A 684 -15.28 14.25 -0.56
CA TYR A 684 -15.83 15.23 -1.51
C TYR A 684 -17.33 15.49 -1.28
N ALA A 685 -18.08 14.47 -0.87
CA ALA A 685 -19.48 14.63 -0.47
C ALA A 685 -19.58 15.46 0.82
N HIS A 686 -18.64 15.26 1.75
CA HIS A 686 -18.55 16.05 2.97
C HIS A 686 -18.27 17.52 2.68
N HIS A 687 -17.25 17.80 1.87
CA HIS A 687 -16.97 19.15 1.39
C HIS A 687 -18.21 19.80 0.74
N LEU A 688 -18.90 19.08 -0.16
CA LEU A 688 -20.11 19.57 -0.82
C LEU A 688 -21.24 19.90 0.18
N ALA A 689 -21.46 19.04 1.17
CA ALA A 689 -22.49 19.22 2.19
C ALA A 689 -22.25 20.48 3.03
N LEU A 690 -21.02 20.68 3.51
CA LEU A 690 -20.67 21.84 4.33
C LEU A 690 -20.72 23.13 3.53
N ARG A 691 -20.24 23.10 2.29
CA ARG A 691 -20.36 24.23 1.38
C ARG A 691 -21.82 24.64 1.18
N TRP A 692 -22.71 23.67 0.99
CA TRP A 692 -24.13 23.92 0.87
C TRP A 692 -24.73 24.57 2.12
N LEU A 693 -24.41 24.08 3.32
CA LEU A 693 -24.87 24.68 4.58
C LEU A 693 -24.40 26.13 4.76
N VAL A 694 -23.24 26.49 4.24
CA VAL A 694 -22.72 27.87 4.31
C VAL A 694 -23.33 28.77 3.23
N HIS A 695 -23.47 28.30 1.99
CA HIS A 695 -23.99 29.10 0.87
C HIS A 695 -25.52 29.21 0.86
N ARG A 696 -26.23 28.20 1.38
CA ARG A 696 -27.70 28.11 1.42
C ARG A 696 -28.12 27.72 2.84
N PRO A 697 -27.98 28.63 3.81
CA PRO A 697 -28.10 28.31 5.23
C PRO A 697 -29.48 27.75 5.58
N ASP A 698 -29.46 26.56 6.15
CA ASP A 698 -30.57 25.93 6.86
C ASP A 698 -30.14 25.81 8.33
N ALA A 699 -30.74 26.64 9.19
CA ALA A 699 -30.30 26.78 10.57
C ALA A 699 -30.45 25.47 11.38
N ASP A 700 -31.44 24.65 11.04
CA ASP A 700 -31.69 23.40 11.75
C ASP A 700 -30.68 22.33 11.32
N LEU A 701 -30.37 22.24 10.02
CA LEU A 701 -29.33 21.32 9.53
C LEU A 701 -27.92 21.76 9.93
N ALA A 702 -27.64 23.06 9.95
CA ALA A 702 -26.36 23.59 10.44
C ALA A 702 -26.15 23.26 11.92
N ARG A 703 -27.16 23.50 12.76
CA ARG A 703 -27.12 23.12 14.18
C ARG A 703 -26.95 21.61 14.35
N HIS A 704 -27.71 20.82 13.61
CA HIS A 704 -27.61 19.37 13.64
C HIS A 704 -26.22 18.83 13.28
N TYR A 705 -25.50 19.51 12.38
CA TYR A 705 -24.10 19.17 12.09
C TYR A 705 -23.13 19.62 13.20
N LEU A 706 -23.34 20.82 13.76
CA LEU A 706 -22.52 21.39 14.84
C LEU A 706 -22.68 20.64 16.17
N ASP A 707 -23.86 20.09 16.47
CA ASP A 707 -24.12 19.27 17.66
C ASP A 707 -23.27 17.99 17.70
N ARG A 708 -22.66 17.60 16.57
CA ARG A 708 -21.73 16.46 16.45
C ARG A 708 -20.26 16.86 16.46
N ARG A 709 -19.93 18.05 16.94
CA ARG A 709 -18.55 18.55 16.98
C ARG A 709 -17.57 17.57 17.64
N ASP A 710 -18.01 16.82 18.65
CA ASP A 710 -17.18 15.82 19.34
C ASP A 710 -16.89 14.56 18.49
N ASP A 711 -17.72 14.29 17.48
CA ASP A 711 -17.57 13.15 16.57
C ASP A 711 -16.80 13.52 15.30
N TRP A 712 -16.39 14.78 15.14
CA TRP A 712 -15.73 15.25 13.93
C TRP A 712 -14.41 14.56 13.69
N SER A 713 -14.36 13.81 12.59
CA SER A 713 -13.12 13.21 12.12
C SER A 713 -12.36 14.12 11.16
N GLU A 714 -11.05 13.85 11.03
CA GLU A 714 -10.11 14.57 10.17
C GLU A 714 -9.13 13.57 9.54
N ALA A 715 -8.73 13.83 8.30
CA ALA A 715 -7.70 13.07 7.59
C ALA A 715 -6.82 14.02 6.75
N GLU A 716 -5.78 13.46 6.13
CA GLU A 716 -4.82 14.21 5.32
C GLU A 716 -5.27 14.36 3.86
N GLY A 717 -4.71 15.37 3.19
CA GLY A 717 -4.88 15.61 1.75
C GLY A 717 -6.18 16.33 1.35
N HIS A 718 -6.20 16.85 0.12
CA HIS A 718 -7.37 17.57 -0.41
C HIS A 718 -8.61 16.66 -0.52
N PRO A 719 -9.83 17.11 -0.13
CA PRO A 719 -10.25 18.48 0.23
C PRO A 719 -10.33 18.79 1.74
N TRP A 720 -9.65 18.05 2.62
CA TRP A 720 -9.72 18.29 4.08
C TRP A 720 -9.40 19.72 4.54
N PRO A 721 -8.43 20.45 3.93
CA PRO A 721 -8.26 21.88 4.21
C PRO A 721 -9.54 22.70 4.07
N LEU A 722 -10.33 22.44 3.02
CA LEU A 722 -11.59 23.15 2.76
C LEU A 722 -12.69 22.68 3.71
N ILE A 723 -12.74 21.39 4.07
CA ILE A 723 -13.68 20.89 5.10
C ILE A 723 -13.47 21.64 6.42
N GLN A 724 -12.22 21.84 6.83
CA GLN A 724 -11.90 22.61 8.04
C GLN A 724 -12.27 24.09 7.90
N LEU A 725 -12.03 24.71 6.74
CA LEU A 725 -12.49 26.08 6.48
C LEU A 725 -14.01 26.18 6.59
N TYR A 726 -14.76 25.27 5.98
CA TYR A 726 -16.23 25.32 6.02
C TYR A 726 -16.79 25.04 7.42
N ARG A 727 -16.18 24.14 8.20
CA ARG A 727 -16.46 23.97 9.63
C ARG A 727 -16.22 25.28 10.38
N ALA A 728 -15.10 25.96 10.11
CA ALA A 728 -14.79 27.24 10.70
C ALA A 728 -15.84 28.31 10.36
N LEU A 729 -16.30 28.37 9.10
CA LEU A 729 -17.34 29.30 8.67
C LEU A 729 -18.69 29.06 9.38
N LEU A 730 -19.05 27.80 9.61
CA LEU A 730 -20.26 27.45 10.38
C LEU A 730 -20.12 27.81 11.86
N LEU A 731 -18.92 27.65 12.44
CA LEU A 731 -18.65 27.99 13.84
C LEU A 731 -18.55 29.49 14.10
N HIS A 732 -18.07 30.27 13.13
CA HIS A 732 -17.69 31.67 13.34
C HIS A 732 -18.79 32.56 13.97
N PRO A 733 -20.08 32.43 13.64
CA PRO A 733 -21.14 33.23 14.27
C PRO A 733 -21.27 33.00 15.79
N ASP A 734 -21.05 31.77 16.26
CA ASP A 734 -21.34 31.35 17.65
C ASP A 734 -20.06 31.16 18.49
N ASP A 735 -18.95 30.75 17.86
CA ASP A 735 -17.64 30.49 18.49
C ASP A 735 -16.48 30.98 17.58
N PRO A 736 -16.23 32.30 17.53
CA PRO A 736 -15.18 32.89 16.68
C PRO A 736 -13.76 32.38 17.00
N ALA A 737 -13.50 32.01 18.25
CA ALA A 737 -12.19 31.53 18.67
C ALA A 737 -11.92 30.13 18.09
N ALA A 738 -12.88 29.21 18.22
CA ALA A 738 -12.75 27.90 17.61
C ALA A 738 -12.76 27.96 16.08
N ALA A 739 -13.54 28.86 15.48
CA ALA A 739 -13.52 29.08 14.03
C ALA A 739 -12.12 29.46 13.55
N ARG A 740 -11.45 30.40 14.24
CA ARG A 740 -10.09 30.80 13.90
C ARG A 740 -9.10 29.63 14.02
N GLU A 741 -9.17 28.86 15.10
CA GLU A 741 -8.33 27.66 15.29
C GLU A 741 -8.54 26.64 14.16
N ARG A 742 -9.79 26.36 13.79
CA ARG A 742 -10.11 25.43 12.70
C ARG A 742 -9.60 25.91 11.34
N ALA A 743 -9.69 27.22 11.06
CA ALA A 743 -9.10 27.77 9.85
C ALA A 743 -7.56 27.66 9.86
N VAL A 744 -6.90 27.81 11.01
CA VAL A 744 -5.44 27.56 11.13
C VAL A 744 -5.11 26.12 10.78
N ASP A 745 -5.84 25.15 11.35
CA ASP A 745 -5.61 23.73 11.10
C ASP A 745 -5.85 23.37 9.63
N GLY A 746 -6.91 23.91 9.02
CA GLY A 746 -7.16 23.77 7.59
C GLY A 746 -5.99 24.26 6.73
N ALA A 747 -5.39 25.41 7.08
CA ALA A 747 -4.21 25.91 6.38
C ALA A 747 -2.98 25.01 6.57
N ARG A 748 -2.73 24.49 7.78
CA ARG A 748 -1.63 23.56 8.05
C ARG A 748 -1.73 22.27 7.24
N LEU A 749 -2.93 21.69 7.14
CA LEU A 749 -3.18 20.51 6.30
C LEU A 749 -2.84 20.76 4.83
N ALA A 750 -3.02 21.99 4.35
CA ALA A 750 -2.67 22.36 3.00
C ALA A 750 -1.14 22.52 2.82
N GLU A 751 -0.43 23.03 3.83
CA GLU A 751 1.01 23.33 3.81
C GLU A 751 1.93 22.09 3.85
N ASP A 752 1.40 20.87 3.98
CA ASP A 752 2.18 19.63 3.94
C ASP A 752 3.07 19.54 2.67
N GLY A 753 4.31 19.06 2.84
CA GLY A 753 5.31 18.98 1.77
C GLY A 753 4.98 18.00 0.64
N ALA A 754 4.04 17.07 0.85
CA ALA A 754 3.52 16.17 -0.18
C ALA A 754 2.51 16.85 -1.13
N ASN A 755 1.94 18.00 -0.74
CA ASN A 755 0.94 18.72 -1.53
C ASN A 755 1.57 19.60 -2.63
N GLY A 756 0.87 19.72 -3.76
CA GLY A 756 1.28 20.59 -4.88
C GLY A 756 0.88 22.06 -4.71
N PRO A 757 1.38 22.96 -5.58
CA PRO A 757 1.20 24.42 -5.47
C PRO A 757 -0.25 24.91 -5.39
N VAL A 758 -1.18 24.22 -6.07
CA VAL A 758 -2.63 24.57 -6.03
C VAL A 758 -3.20 24.39 -4.63
N VAL A 759 -2.80 23.35 -3.91
CA VAL A 759 -3.24 23.12 -2.53
C VAL A 759 -2.58 24.12 -1.60
N HIS A 760 -1.31 24.49 -1.82
CA HIS A 760 -0.67 25.58 -1.10
C HIS A 760 -1.37 26.92 -1.31
N LEU A 761 -1.90 27.20 -2.50
CA LEU A 761 -2.74 28.37 -2.77
C LEU A 761 -4.06 28.35 -1.99
N ILE A 762 -4.70 27.17 -1.87
CA ILE A 762 -5.87 26.97 -0.98
C ILE A 762 -5.48 27.28 0.46
N GLY A 763 -4.36 26.76 0.95
CA GLY A 763 -3.83 27.03 2.29
C GLY A 763 -3.60 28.52 2.55
N ALA A 764 -2.97 29.23 1.60
CA ALA A 764 -2.77 30.68 1.67
C ALA A 764 -4.10 31.46 1.72
N CYS A 765 -5.10 31.03 0.96
CA CYS A 765 -6.43 31.62 0.98
C CYS A 765 -7.12 31.42 2.34
N ILE A 766 -7.08 30.20 2.89
CA ILE A 766 -7.58 29.88 4.24
C ILE A 766 -6.83 30.71 5.28
N ARG A 767 -5.52 30.87 5.12
CA ARG A 767 -4.72 31.69 6.04
C ARG A 767 -5.14 33.15 6.03
N ALA A 768 -5.42 33.72 4.86
CA ALA A 768 -5.94 35.08 4.77
C ALA A 768 -7.32 35.25 5.42
N VAL A 769 -8.19 34.22 5.39
CA VAL A 769 -9.44 34.21 6.17
C VAL A 769 -9.15 34.28 7.66
N ALA A 770 -8.24 33.43 8.18
CA ALA A 770 -7.87 33.44 9.59
C ALA A 770 -7.26 34.79 10.03
N VAL A 771 -6.45 35.43 9.16
CA VAL A 771 -5.92 36.78 9.39
C VAL A 771 -7.05 37.82 9.49
N GLY A 772 -8.06 37.72 8.62
CA GLY A 772 -9.27 38.53 8.72
C GLY A 772 -10.04 38.37 10.03
N TRP A 773 -9.87 37.25 10.72
CA TRP A 773 -10.42 36.96 12.06
C TRP A 773 -9.43 37.22 13.21
N GLY A 774 -8.33 37.92 12.95
CA GLY A 774 -7.37 38.37 13.95
C GLY A 774 -6.20 37.43 14.23
N GLU A 775 -5.97 36.41 13.40
CA GLU A 775 -4.79 35.54 13.51
C GLU A 775 -3.55 36.19 12.86
N PRO A 776 -2.37 36.19 13.50
CA PRO A 776 -1.14 36.61 12.83
C PRO A 776 -0.67 35.58 11.79
N TRP A 777 -0.10 36.07 10.68
CA TRP A 777 0.57 35.21 9.68
C TRP A 777 1.96 35.76 9.33
N GLU A 778 2.95 35.35 10.14
CA GLU A 778 4.35 35.67 9.90
C GLU A 778 4.88 34.94 8.66
N GLY A 779 5.72 35.62 7.87
CA GLY A 779 6.29 35.04 6.65
C GLY A 779 5.33 34.92 5.47
N ASN A 780 4.13 35.52 5.54
CA ASN A 780 3.14 35.50 4.46
C ASN A 780 3.72 35.83 3.08
N GLU A 781 4.52 36.87 2.97
CA GLU A 781 5.09 37.33 1.70
C GLU A 781 6.10 36.34 1.12
N THR A 782 6.80 35.56 1.95
CA THR A 782 7.66 34.47 1.49
C THR A 782 6.83 33.36 0.83
N VAL A 783 5.70 32.99 1.45
CA VAL A 783 4.77 31.99 0.90
C VAL A 783 4.15 32.49 -0.39
N LEU A 784 3.66 33.73 -0.43
CA LEU A 784 3.01 34.30 -1.61
C LEU A 784 3.98 34.46 -2.79
N ARG A 785 5.24 34.85 -2.57
CA ARG A 785 6.25 34.89 -3.65
C ARG A 785 6.58 33.51 -4.19
N ARG A 786 6.65 32.49 -3.33
CA ARG A 786 6.85 31.11 -3.78
C ARG A 786 5.68 30.68 -4.66
N LEU A 787 4.44 30.96 -4.24
CA LEU A 787 3.25 30.68 -5.04
C LEU A 787 3.24 31.42 -6.39
N GLU A 788 3.73 32.65 -6.48
CA GLU A 788 3.86 33.37 -7.75
C GLU A 788 4.87 32.72 -8.69
N SER A 789 5.95 32.16 -8.14
CA SER A 789 6.92 31.38 -8.90
C SER A 789 6.34 30.05 -9.38
N ASP A 790 5.62 29.35 -8.50
CA ASP A 790 5.09 28.01 -8.78
C ASP A 790 3.81 28.05 -9.65
N LEU A 791 3.03 29.14 -9.57
CA LEU A 791 1.76 29.38 -10.29
C LEU A 791 1.74 30.79 -10.94
N PRO A 792 2.55 31.04 -11.98
CA PRO A 792 2.69 32.38 -12.56
C PRO A 792 1.38 32.95 -13.13
N LEU A 793 0.52 32.10 -13.69
CA LEU A 793 -0.79 32.52 -14.24
C LEU A 793 -1.84 32.79 -13.15
N ALA A 794 -1.58 32.39 -11.90
CA ALA A 794 -2.42 32.72 -10.76
C ALA A 794 -2.07 34.07 -10.11
N HIS A 795 -1.13 34.85 -10.66
CA HIS A 795 -0.66 36.11 -10.07
C HIS A 795 -1.80 37.07 -9.68
N ALA A 796 -2.83 37.23 -10.52
CA ALA A 796 -3.99 38.06 -10.18
C ALA A 796 -4.76 37.53 -8.95
N ARG A 797 -4.90 36.20 -8.82
CA ARG A 797 -5.54 35.55 -7.66
C ARG A 797 -4.71 35.75 -6.40
N ILE A 798 -3.39 35.64 -6.50
CA ILE A 798 -2.45 35.87 -5.38
C ILE A 798 -2.48 37.34 -4.95
N ALA A 799 -2.64 38.29 -5.88
CA ALA A 799 -2.81 39.70 -5.56
C ALA A 799 -4.09 39.96 -4.73
N HIS A 800 -5.18 39.22 -4.98
CA HIS A 800 -6.38 39.30 -4.12
C HIS A 800 -6.12 38.82 -2.69
N ILE A 801 -5.29 37.79 -2.50
CA ILE A 801 -4.85 37.37 -1.15
C ILE A 801 -4.08 38.51 -0.48
N ARG A 802 -3.07 39.09 -1.15
CA ARG A 802 -2.31 40.23 -0.60
C ARG A 802 -3.23 41.40 -0.21
N ALA A 803 -4.19 41.74 -1.07
CA ALA A 803 -5.15 42.80 -0.77
C ALA A 803 -6.00 42.47 0.46
N ALA A 804 -6.44 41.22 0.61
CA ALA A 804 -7.22 40.75 1.75
C ALA A 804 -6.44 40.76 3.08
N LEU A 805 -5.12 40.56 3.04
CA LEU A 805 -4.27 40.70 4.23
C LEU A 805 -4.19 42.15 4.74
N CYS A 806 -4.28 43.13 3.85
CA CYS A 806 -4.32 44.56 4.23
C CYS A 806 -5.73 45.02 4.60
N LYS A 807 -6.74 44.54 3.86
CA LYS A 807 -8.15 44.87 4.05
C LYS A 807 -8.98 43.59 3.98
N PRO A 808 -9.33 42.99 5.14
CA PRO A 808 -10.08 41.74 5.17
C PRO A 808 -11.37 41.81 4.36
N LEU A 809 -11.59 40.78 3.55
CA LEU A 809 -12.84 40.54 2.82
C LEU A 809 -13.69 39.55 3.61
N ALA A 810 -15.00 39.53 3.33
CA ALA A 810 -15.84 38.44 3.80
C ALA A 810 -15.29 37.11 3.23
N PRO A 811 -15.23 36.02 4.02
CA PRO A 811 -14.54 34.80 3.58
C PRO A 811 -15.03 34.26 2.24
N LEU A 812 -16.35 34.23 2.01
CA LEU A 812 -16.92 33.73 0.75
C LEU A 812 -16.58 34.61 -0.46
N ASP A 813 -16.41 35.91 -0.26
CA ASP A 813 -15.98 36.82 -1.32
C ASP A 813 -14.50 36.59 -1.66
N LEU A 814 -13.65 36.39 -0.64
CA LEU A 814 -12.25 36.03 -0.84
C LEU A 814 -12.11 34.70 -1.60
N LEU A 815 -12.86 33.66 -1.22
CA LEU A 815 -12.85 32.38 -1.91
C LEU A 815 -13.29 32.55 -3.38
N ARG A 816 -14.28 33.40 -3.66
CA ARG A 816 -14.74 33.68 -5.04
C ARG A 816 -13.66 34.31 -5.89
N GLU A 817 -12.89 35.25 -5.32
CA GLU A 817 -11.82 35.96 -6.02
C GLU A 817 -10.53 35.15 -6.19
N VAL A 818 -10.27 34.18 -5.30
CA VAL A 818 -8.99 33.45 -5.29
C VAL A 818 -9.13 32.03 -5.84
N LEU A 819 -10.18 31.31 -5.43
CA LEU A 819 -10.32 29.89 -5.71
C LEU A 819 -11.18 29.61 -6.96
N PRO A 820 -10.78 28.63 -7.79
CA PRO A 820 -11.60 28.06 -8.86
C PRO A 820 -12.90 27.46 -8.32
N PHE A 821 -13.95 27.37 -9.15
CA PHE A 821 -15.32 27.08 -8.69
C PHE A 821 -15.45 25.79 -7.86
N ASN A 822 -14.70 24.74 -8.19
CA ASN A 822 -14.71 23.45 -7.51
C ASN A 822 -13.95 23.43 -6.18
N PHE A 823 -13.11 24.44 -5.92
CA PHE A 823 -12.35 24.61 -4.69
C PHE A 823 -12.88 25.73 -3.79
N ARG A 824 -13.87 26.48 -4.28
CA ARG A 824 -14.57 27.49 -3.48
C ARG A 824 -15.25 26.85 -2.31
#